data_AF-A0A2P4XSB3-F1
#
_entry.id   AF-A0A2P4XSB3-F1
#
_cell.length_a   1.000
_cell.length_b   1.000
_cell.length_c   1.000
_cell.angle_alpha   90.00
_cell.angle_beta   90.00
_cell.angle_gamma   90.00
#
_symmetry.space_group_name_H-M   'P 1'
#
loop_
_entity.id
_entity.type
_entity.pdbx_description
1 polymer ?
#
loop_
_entity_poly.entity_id
_entity_poly.type
_entity_poly.pdbx_seq_one_letter_code
_entity_poly.pdbx_strand_id
1 'polypeptide(L)'
;LAVLDCHRLGISGKIDEVETKWNEFDRSTVVTLVIRHCPALEVPDTIGDFHITTGIKVYNSTIHEWSESAAITNTNHPQLIWFYLVRVNVTGGILPAGVLSADFPFTLYDLEFTYTNVRELPDDLDSKWLLGTTVYFEYSELTSVPDSLIRLEPYSISLTGSPITELPSEIFEVAGMAYMYMAGISVDALPRDVINLSPDLAYVVFADTNISYLWPWVDTLVQSQIEWSSPLFMGGSPYCADIEKIMNGEADTFSASPSSTYSIMLMDPSEANRDFLSRAINCDAGYALTVYPIDFEDSINAIRAKASTPSLQYVDLSPGNFALWWVILLGIHLITCGYNAIFALFYFELKDTYLYRCLEYSGIGMLAQNHPVIANVNVLMATIHGGCALLMIAGSFWRRTIADDRAETRLVSLKRQTVRVYSKVWGRRGLMGVNGDNFHAILITRELMETVLQTVQAYRMSWYLPRMLLNRFYLSLLVMNCWSSVFIYSLLFKHNEARKRFACLVSDCILDLISCVGVPLIVVLSFVGDYDSQLTGFPLNYWYDDVWSARVLNEFQMVLVVSWSDLLSRTIFSFGLVATTTSLKELLRKVPAKNKRRIATTVHRVFVTNQQKKLKAVVPITSGIELARKPSTPVKVTGDSYTAIGLRFQGGQKLLQLAHIIFGLWGVIVLGLHIQASVQPELPQCVLQVRPWMVSKPACYLAILDCYQLGITGKKDEVHARWNEFDRSTVVTLAIRHCPALEVPDSIGDFHLTTGIKVYNSTINEWGPSAAITNTNHFSMIWLYFVRVHLPNGKLPEGIMSSDFPGNFELTGVPPVILRLDPYSISFTGSPITELSPEVFEVSEMVYLYMGSIAIQELPRNVTNFSPALAYIYLTDTNVSFFWSWIDLLVERNLDSTRAPMLMGGSIYCNELEKINRGEADTFTVSPSSQYSMLMDVFDLNRDVILHTVNCDYENAEPVYPIAFEDSVSALK
;
A
#
# COMPACT_ATOMS: atom_id res chain seq x y z
N LEU A 1 15.94 31.82 1.00
CA LEU A 1 16.63 31.33 -0.21
C LEU A 1 16.82 32.48 -1.18
N ALA A 2 18.00 33.08 -1.17
CA ALA A 2 18.53 33.87 -2.28
C ALA A 2 19.44 32.97 -3.13
N VAL A 3 19.52 33.20 -4.44
CA VAL A 3 20.40 32.45 -5.34
C VAL A 3 21.14 33.42 -6.26
N LEU A 4 22.45 33.55 -6.05
CA LEU A 4 23.37 34.28 -6.93
C LEU A 4 23.91 33.30 -7.97
N ASP A 5 23.45 33.43 -9.21
CA ASP A 5 23.81 32.55 -10.33
C ASP A 5 24.55 33.38 -11.38
N CYS A 6 25.87 33.48 -11.24
CA CYS A 6 26.66 34.45 -12.00
C CYS A 6 26.59 34.20 -13.52
N HIS A 7 26.71 32.94 -13.96
CA HIS A 7 26.50 32.55 -15.35
C HIS A 7 25.11 32.95 -15.89
N ARG A 8 24.03 32.75 -15.12
CA ARG A 8 22.68 33.14 -15.55
C ARG A 8 22.46 34.66 -15.55
N LEU A 9 23.10 35.37 -14.63
CA LEU A 9 23.04 36.83 -14.51
C LEU A 9 23.93 37.55 -15.53
N GLY A 10 24.93 36.85 -16.10
CA GLY A 10 25.90 37.42 -17.05
C GLY A 10 27.00 38.24 -16.40
N ILE A 11 27.35 37.91 -15.14
CA ILE A 11 28.36 38.58 -14.31
C ILE A 11 29.53 37.63 -14.00
N SER A 12 30.68 38.17 -13.60
CA SER A 12 31.84 37.37 -13.14
C SER A 12 31.74 36.93 -11.68
N GLY A 13 31.07 37.71 -10.84
CA GLY A 13 31.03 37.53 -9.38
C GLY A 13 31.90 38.52 -8.61
N LYS A 14 32.32 39.62 -9.24
CA LYS A 14 33.11 40.68 -8.61
C LYS A 14 32.32 41.46 -7.57
N ILE A 15 33.01 42.10 -6.62
CA ILE A 15 32.40 42.68 -5.42
C ILE A 15 31.28 43.68 -5.76
N ASP A 16 31.51 44.60 -6.72
CA ASP A 16 30.50 45.54 -7.24
C ASP A 16 29.29 44.83 -7.87
N GLU A 17 29.51 43.72 -8.59
CA GLU A 17 28.46 42.93 -9.24
C GLU A 17 27.61 42.17 -8.22
N VAL A 18 28.26 41.60 -7.20
CA VAL A 18 27.62 40.85 -6.11
C VAL A 18 26.80 41.79 -5.23
N GLU A 19 27.40 42.89 -4.77
CA GLU A 19 26.72 43.86 -3.91
C GLU A 19 25.52 44.50 -4.65
N THR A 20 25.69 44.89 -5.93
CA THR A 20 24.58 45.37 -6.77
C THR A 20 23.42 44.37 -6.79
N LYS A 21 23.70 43.06 -6.85
CA LYS A 21 22.64 42.02 -6.87
C LYS A 21 22.06 41.72 -5.49
N TRP A 22 22.84 41.84 -4.42
CA TRP A 22 22.33 41.66 -3.05
C TRP A 22 21.56 42.89 -2.54
N ASN A 23 21.77 44.06 -3.13
CA ASN A 23 20.96 45.27 -2.93
C ASN A 23 19.58 45.21 -3.64
N GLU A 24 19.29 44.19 -4.47
CA GLU A 24 17.96 44.02 -5.12
C GLU A 24 16.89 43.42 -4.17
N PHE A 25 17.25 42.96 -2.97
CA PHE A 25 16.34 42.33 -2.01
C PHE A 25 16.72 42.62 -0.55
N ASP A 26 15.78 42.38 0.37
CA ASP A 26 16.01 42.51 1.80
C ASP A 26 16.81 41.31 2.33
N ARG A 27 18.12 41.52 2.54
CA ARG A 27 19.08 40.54 3.06
C ARG A 27 18.64 39.92 4.39
N SER A 28 18.01 40.70 5.27
CA SER A 28 17.56 40.24 6.59
C SER A 28 16.45 39.18 6.53
N THR A 29 15.80 39.00 5.37
CA THR A 29 14.76 37.98 5.14
C THR A 29 15.29 36.65 4.58
N VAL A 30 16.59 36.56 4.32
CA VAL A 30 17.20 35.40 3.67
C VAL A 30 17.51 34.32 4.69
N VAL A 31 16.74 33.22 4.65
CA VAL A 31 16.98 32.01 5.47
C VAL A 31 18.06 31.09 4.89
N THR A 32 18.50 31.31 3.65
CA THR A 32 19.46 30.44 2.94
C THR A 32 20.09 31.21 1.79
N LEU A 33 21.41 31.19 1.66
CA LEU A 33 22.14 31.82 0.57
C LEU A 33 22.81 30.74 -0.29
N VAL A 34 22.59 30.78 -1.60
CA VAL A 34 23.27 29.91 -2.57
C VAL A 34 23.99 30.75 -3.60
N ILE A 35 25.28 30.50 -3.80
CA ILE A 35 26.12 31.16 -4.80
C ILE A 35 26.59 30.10 -5.80
N ARG A 36 26.51 30.36 -7.10
CA ARG A 36 26.93 29.38 -8.12
C ARG A 36 27.38 29.99 -9.45
N HIS A 37 28.27 29.25 -10.12
CA HIS A 37 28.79 29.57 -11.46
C HIS A 37 29.52 30.91 -11.54
N CYS A 38 30.16 31.34 -10.45
CA CYS A 38 30.91 32.59 -10.35
C CYS A 38 32.40 32.31 -10.62
N PRO A 39 32.94 32.62 -11.82
CA PRO A 39 34.33 32.32 -12.17
C PRO A 39 35.37 33.19 -11.45
N ALA A 40 34.96 34.28 -10.81
CA ALA A 40 35.78 35.09 -9.92
C ALA A 40 34.87 35.72 -8.85
N LEU A 41 34.53 34.94 -7.83
CA LEU A 41 33.69 35.38 -6.71
C LEU A 41 34.53 36.20 -5.71
N GLU A 42 34.11 37.43 -5.50
CA GLU A 42 34.62 38.36 -4.48
C GLU A 42 33.45 38.62 -3.52
N VAL A 43 33.58 38.24 -2.24
CA VAL A 43 32.47 38.28 -1.26
C VAL A 43 32.46 39.62 -0.51
N PRO A 44 31.41 40.47 -0.65
CA PRO A 44 31.34 41.76 0.03
C PRO A 44 30.93 41.63 1.51
N ASP A 45 31.37 42.60 2.32
CA ASP A 45 31.00 42.79 3.74
C ASP A 45 29.48 42.73 4.00
N THR A 46 28.67 43.09 3.00
CA THR A 46 27.19 43.00 3.06
C THR A 46 26.65 41.57 3.21
N ILE A 47 27.50 40.53 3.18
CA ILE A 47 27.15 39.20 3.67
C ILE A 47 26.74 39.23 5.16
N GLY A 48 27.30 40.14 5.97
CA GLY A 48 26.98 40.27 7.38
C GLY A 48 25.50 40.58 7.69
N ASP A 49 24.78 41.21 6.76
CA ASP A 49 23.35 41.57 6.91
C ASP A 49 22.40 40.36 6.83
N PHE A 50 22.90 39.17 6.48
CA PHE A 50 22.10 37.97 6.21
C PHE A 50 21.68 37.23 7.51
N HIS A 51 21.35 37.97 8.57
CA HIS A 51 21.27 37.54 9.97
C HIS A 51 20.45 36.28 10.29
N ILE A 52 19.41 35.96 9.50
CA ILE A 52 18.56 34.78 9.71
C ILE A 52 18.95 33.58 8.84
N THR A 53 20.09 33.66 8.14
CA THR A 53 20.56 32.59 7.24
C THR A 53 20.93 31.35 8.04
N THR A 54 20.20 30.27 7.82
CA THR A 54 20.48 28.97 8.43
C THR A 54 21.38 28.07 7.57
N GLY A 55 21.85 28.57 6.42
CA GLY A 55 22.68 27.78 5.52
C GLY A 55 23.25 28.57 4.35
N ILE A 56 24.54 28.37 4.07
CA ILE A 56 25.25 28.95 2.94
C ILE A 56 25.82 27.81 2.08
N LYS A 57 25.60 27.86 0.76
CA LYS A 57 26.28 26.95 -0.19
C LYS A 57 26.90 27.72 -1.35
N VAL A 58 28.15 27.41 -1.67
CA VAL A 58 28.80 27.82 -2.92
C VAL A 58 28.99 26.58 -3.80
N TYR A 59 28.56 26.65 -5.07
CA TYR A 59 28.67 25.54 -6.03
C TYR A 59 29.37 25.95 -7.34
N ASN A 60 30.30 25.13 -7.84
CA ASN A 60 30.98 25.29 -9.15
C ASN A 60 31.38 26.75 -9.42
N SER A 61 32.27 27.28 -8.58
CA SER A 61 32.69 28.68 -8.54
C SER A 61 34.13 28.79 -8.05
N THR A 62 34.82 29.88 -8.41
CA THR A 62 36.17 30.18 -7.91
C THR A 62 36.06 31.33 -6.92
N ILE A 63 36.40 31.10 -5.65
CA ILE A 63 36.52 32.14 -4.63
C ILE A 63 37.84 32.86 -4.86
N HIS A 64 37.77 34.06 -5.44
CA HIS A 64 38.93 34.91 -5.66
C HIS A 64 39.32 35.63 -4.37
N GLU A 65 38.34 36.25 -3.71
CA GLU A 65 38.52 36.99 -2.46
C GLU A 65 37.33 36.79 -1.51
N TRP A 66 37.62 36.54 -0.23
CA TRP A 66 36.66 36.55 0.87
C TRP A 66 37.40 36.94 2.15
N SER A 67 37.34 38.24 2.44
CA SER A 67 38.09 38.92 3.50
C SER A 67 37.57 38.64 4.91
N GLU A 68 38.35 39.04 5.91
CA GLU A 68 37.94 39.08 7.32
C GLU A 68 36.78 40.07 7.57
N SER A 69 36.68 41.16 6.80
CA SER A 69 35.57 42.11 6.88
C SER A 69 34.22 41.51 6.44
N ALA A 70 34.26 40.52 5.55
CA ALA A 70 33.12 39.72 5.10
C ALA A 70 32.98 38.39 5.87
N ALA A 71 33.50 38.29 7.10
CA ALA A 71 33.54 37.03 7.82
C ALA A 71 32.17 36.48 8.27
N ILE A 72 32.06 35.16 8.23
CA ILE A 72 31.01 34.39 8.88
C ILE A 72 31.26 34.42 10.38
N THR A 73 30.58 35.35 11.07
CA THR A 73 30.62 35.46 12.54
C THR A 73 29.29 35.08 13.20
N ASN A 74 29.33 34.67 14.46
CA ASN A 74 28.18 34.42 15.33
C ASN A 74 27.38 35.70 15.57
N THR A 75 28.05 36.83 15.71
CA THR A 75 27.41 38.16 15.80
C THR A 75 26.53 38.44 14.58
N ASN A 76 27.02 38.15 13.37
CA ASN A 76 26.31 38.45 12.13
C ASN A 76 25.41 37.32 11.63
N HIS A 77 25.69 36.05 11.99
CA HIS A 77 24.98 34.86 11.51
C HIS A 77 24.62 33.88 12.65
N PRO A 78 23.95 34.33 13.74
CA PRO A 78 23.71 33.52 14.95
C PRO A 78 22.75 32.33 14.75
N GLN A 79 22.31 32.07 13.53
CA GLN A 79 21.37 31.02 13.15
C GLN A 79 21.92 30.07 12.07
N LEU A 80 23.18 30.25 11.64
CA LEU A 80 23.80 29.48 10.57
C LEU A 80 24.07 28.05 11.03
N ILE A 81 23.44 27.07 10.39
CA ILE A 81 23.51 25.65 10.80
C ILE A 81 24.51 24.86 9.97
N TRP A 82 24.61 25.18 8.67
CA TRP A 82 25.43 24.44 7.72
C TRP A 82 26.13 25.34 6.69
N PHE A 83 27.32 24.93 6.24
CA PHE A 83 28.15 25.67 5.28
C PHE A 83 28.82 24.72 4.30
N TYR A 84 28.51 24.85 3.00
CA TYR A 84 28.95 23.90 1.96
C TYR A 84 29.73 24.58 0.83
N LEU A 85 30.92 24.06 0.49
CA LEU A 85 31.71 24.43 -0.70
C LEU A 85 31.82 23.22 -1.64
N VAL A 86 31.12 23.24 -2.77
CA VAL A 86 30.97 22.06 -3.66
C VAL A 86 31.45 22.37 -5.08
N ARG A 87 32.44 21.64 -5.59
CA ARG A 87 33.16 21.98 -6.84
C ARG A 87 33.75 23.41 -6.80
N VAL A 88 34.29 23.81 -5.65
CA VAL A 88 34.78 25.17 -5.41
C VAL A 88 36.30 25.22 -5.49
N ASN A 89 36.83 26.20 -6.23
CA ASN A 89 38.25 26.51 -6.24
C ASN A 89 38.53 27.72 -5.33
N VAL A 90 39.41 27.58 -4.34
CA VAL A 90 39.85 28.65 -3.42
C VAL A 90 41.24 29.15 -3.81
N THR A 91 41.42 30.47 -3.82
CA THR A 91 42.74 31.11 -4.05
C THR A 91 43.79 30.55 -3.09
N GLY A 92 44.88 30.02 -3.65
CA GLY A 92 46.01 29.46 -2.88
C GLY A 92 45.85 28.01 -2.41
N GLY A 93 44.64 27.43 -2.45
CA GLY A 93 44.38 26.11 -1.88
C GLY A 93 44.21 26.09 -0.35
N ILE A 94 43.97 27.25 0.25
CA ILE A 94 43.72 27.45 1.69
C ILE A 94 42.29 27.95 1.91
N LEU A 95 41.75 27.73 3.11
CA LEU A 95 40.47 28.33 3.50
C LEU A 95 40.56 29.86 3.56
N PRO A 96 39.58 30.61 3.03
CA PRO A 96 39.62 32.07 3.05
C PRO A 96 39.42 32.64 4.46
N ALA A 97 39.98 33.83 4.72
CA ALA A 97 39.89 34.50 6.01
C ALA A 97 38.43 34.66 6.52
N GLY A 98 37.48 34.89 5.60
CA GLY A 98 36.07 35.01 5.93
C GLY A 98 35.38 33.76 6.50
N VAL A 99 36.03 32.58 6.52
CA VAL A 99 35.51 31.36 7.20
C VAL A 99 36.35 30.96 8.42
N LEU A 100 37.26 31.82 8.87
CA LEU A 100 38.26 31.57 9.91
C LEU A 100 38.19 32.59 11.08
N SER A 101 37.02 33.17 11.33
CA SER A 101 36.81 34.10 12.45
C SER A 101 36.87 33.40 13.81
N ALA A 102 37.33 34.11 14.84
CA ALA A 102 37.28 33.65 16.23
C ALA A 102 35.90 33.83 16.90
N ASP A 103 35.01 34.65 16.32
CA ASP A 103 33.59 34.70 16.71
C ASP A 103 32.78 33.79 15.77
N PHE A 104 33.10 32.49 15.67
CA PHE A 104 32.44 31.59 14.72
C PHE A 104 31.04 31.16 15.22
N PRO A 105 30.02 30.95 14.35
CA PRO A 105 28.65 30.68 14.79
C PRO A 105 28.50 29.41 15.65
N PHE A 106 28.03 29.56 16.89
CA PHE A 106 27.79 28.43 17.81
C PHE A 106 26.64 27.49 17.41
N THR A 107 25.98 27.75 16.28
CA THR A 107 24.96 26.88 15.69
C THR A 107 25.43 26.14 14.45
N LEU A 108 26.64 26.42 13.95
CA LEU A 108 27.21 25.85 12.73
C LEU A 108 28.00 24.58 13.07
N TYR A 109 27.37 23.42 12.88
CA TYR A 109 27.91 22.10 13.22
C TYR A 109 28.09 21.17 12.01
N ASP A 110 27.90 21.68 10.80
CA ASP A 110 27.83 20.90 9.54
C ASP A 110 28.60 21.64 8.43
N LEU A 111 29.81 21.17 8.12
CA LEU A 111 30.78 21.79 7.22
C LEU A 111 31.21 20.82 6.11
N GLU A 112 30.79 21.05 4.87
CA GLU A 112 31.04 20.12 3.75
C GLU A 112 31.83 20.79 2.61
N PHE A 113 33.02 20.26 2.33
CA PHE A 113 33.95 20.71 1.29
C PHE A 113 34.17 19.56 0.29
N THR A 114 33.38 19.52 -0.79
CA THR A 114 33.33 18.38 -1.72
C THR A 114 33.84 18.79 -3.11
N TYR A 115 34.85 18.08 -3.64
CA TYR A 115 35.59 18.46 -4.86
C TYR A 115 36.16 19.88 -4.76
N THR A 116 37.17 20.08 -3.91
CA THR A 116 37.86 21.37 -3.74
C THR A 116 39.36 21.24 -4.01
N ASN A 117 40.06 22.37 -4.12
CA ASN A 117 41.53 22.39 -4.14
C ASN A 117 42.13 22.74 -2.75
N VAL A 118 41.39 22.52 -1.66
CA VAL A 118 41.92 22.72 -0.30
C VAL A 118 42.98 21.67 -0.04
N ARG A 119 44.19 22.12 0.29
CA ARG A 119 45.40 21.28 0.52
C ARG A 119 46.04 21.47 1.89
N GLU A 120 45.66 22.54 2.58
CA GLU A 120 46.26 22.98 3.85
C GLU A 120 45.16 23.65 4.69
N LEU A 121 45.13 23.32 5.98
CA LEU A 121 44.22 23.87 6.97
C LEU A 121 45.03 24.56 8.08
N PRO A 122 44.51 25.63 8.72
CA PRO A 122 45.23 26.29 9.79
C PRO A 122 45.51 25.38 11.00
N ASP A 123 46.70 25.53 11.59
CA ASP A 123 47.09 24.84 12.82
C ASP A 123 46.20 25.17 14.03
N ASP A 124 45.43 26.26 13.97
CA ASP A 124 44.59 26.79 15.06
C ASP A 124 43.07 26.66 14.79
N LEU A 125 42.68 25.82 13.83
CA LEU A 125 41.28 25.65 13.39
C LEU A 125 40.33 25.19 14.51
N ASP A 126 40.82 24.35 15.42
CA ASP A 126 40.16 23.89 16.65
C ASP A 126 39.90 25.00 17.68
N SER A 127 40.58 26.15 17.58
CA SER A 127 40.29 27.34 18.39
C SER A 127 39.24 28.28 17.76
N LYS A 128 38.81 28.00 16.53
CA LYS A 128 37.90 28.82 15.73
C LYS A 128 36.57 28.13 15.47
N TRP A 129 36.61 26.89 14.98
CA TRP A 129 35.41 26.09 14.72
C TRP A 129 34.91 25.41 15.99
N LEU A 130 33.64 25.00 16.00
CA LEU A 130 33.00 24.41 17.18
C LEU A 130 33.45 22.94 17.36
N LEU A 131 33.86 22.56 18.57
CA LEU A 131 34.17 21.16 18.88
C LEU A 131 32.93 20.27 18.64
N GLY A 132 33.13 19.05 18.14
CA GLY A 132 32.03 18.15 17.75
C GLY A 132 31.43 18.41 16.37
N THR A 133 31.95 19.37 15.59
CA THR A 133 31.44 19.68 14.24
C THR A 133 31.61 18.50 13.28
N THR A 134 30.61 18.26 12.43
CA THR A 134 30.71 17.36 11.28
C THR A 134 31.50 18.05 10.17
N VAL A 135 32.61 17.46 9.73
CA VAL A 135 33.55 18.08 8.79
C VAL A 135 33.92 17.11 7.66
N TYR A 136 33.52 17.43 6.44
CA TYR A 136 33.85 16.64 5.24
C TYR A 136 34.79 17.42 4.32
N PHE A 137 35.93 16.83 3.95
CA PHE A 137 36.86 17.29 2.91
C PHE A 137 37.02 16.20 1.84
N GLU A 138 35.97 16.02 1.03
CA GLU A 138 35.88 14.96 0.02
C GLU A 138 36.47 15.43 -1.31
N TYR A 139 37.25 14.57 -1.98
CA TYR A 139 37.98 14.88 -3.22
C TYR A 139 38.68 16.24 -3.15
N SER A 140 39.38 16.47 -2.05
CA SER A 140 40.21 17.66 -1.81
C SER A 140 41.69 17.34 -2.04
N GLU A 141 42.57 18.35 -1.99
CA GLU A 141 44.01 18.19 -2.25
C GLU A 141 44.83 17.88 -0.98
N LEU A 142 44.18 17.43 0.10
CA LEU A 142 44.82 17.05 1.37
C LEU A 142 45.66 15.76 1.21
N THR A 143 46.95 15.83 1.52
CA THR A 143 47.89 14.68 1.44
C THR A 143 48.05 13.91 2.76
N SER A 144 47.58 14.48 3.87
CA SER A 144 47.60 13.88 5.21
C SER A 144 46.40 14.40 6.02
N VAL A 145 46.12 13.77 7.17
CA VAL A 145 45.12 14.24 8.14
C VAL A 145 45.75 15.34 9.00
N PRO A 146 45.25 16.59 9.02
CA PRO A 146 45.83 17.65 9.87
C PRO A 146 45.43 17.50 11.35
N ASP A 147 46.38 17.70 12.27
CA ASP A 147 46.16 17.63 13.72
C ASP A 147 45.01 18.51 14.21
N SER A 148 44.79 19.67 13.57
CA SER A 148 43.71 20.60 13.94
C SER A 148 42.30 20.09 13.58
N LEU A 149 42.16 19.08 12.70
CA LEU A 149 40.90 18.33 12.54
C LEU A 149 40.71 17.27 13.63
N ILE A 150 41.79 16.68 14.16
CA ILE A 150 41.70 15.70 15.26
C ILE A 150 41.29 16.42 16.56
N ARG A 151 41.94 17.56 16.85
CA ARG A 151 41.63 18.39 18.03
C ARG A 151 40.28 19.13 17.96
N LEU A 152 39.61 19.12 16.81
CA LEU A 152 38.23 19.59 16.67
C LEU A 152 37.21 18.59 17.26
N GLU A 153 37.65 17.39 17.64
CA GLU A 153 36.83 16.30 18.18
C GLU A 153 35.56 16.03 17.32
N PRO A 154 35.69 15.82 15.99
CA PRO A 154 34.55 15.81 15.07
C PRO A 154 33.57 14.65 15.33
N TYR A 155 32.27 14.94 15.39
CA TYR A 155 31.23 13.90 15.50
C TYR A 155 31.19 12.98 14.27
N SER A 156 31.54 13.52 13.10
CA SER A 156 31.65 12.77 11.85
C SER A 156 32.65 13.44 10.92
N ILE A 157 33.48 12.61 10.26
CA ILE A 157 34.51 13.07 9.32
C ILE A 157 34.47 12.28 8.01
N SER A 158 34.70 12.96 6.89
CA SER A 158 34.89 12.34 5.57
C SER A 158 36.09 12.96 4.89
N LEU A 159 37.07 12.15 4.50
CA LEU A 159 38.21 12.56 3.65
C LEU A 159 38.19 11.82 2.31
N THR A 160 37.06 11.20 1.98
CA THR A 160 36.79 10.36 0.80
C THR A 160 37.36 10.94 -0.50
N GLY A 161 38.22 10.20 -1.18
CA GLY A 161 38.81 10.57 -2.48
C GLY A 161 39.93 11.61 -2.42
N SER A 162 40.38 12.04 -1.23
CA SER A 162 41.57 12.89 -1.08
C SER A 162 42.88 12.07 -1.17
N PRO A 163 44.00 12.64 -1.65
CA PRO A 163 45.26 11.92 -1.91
C PRO A 163 46.09 11.60 -0.65
N ILE A 164 45.41 11.11 0.40
CA ILE A 164 46.01 10.69 1.67
C ILE A 164 46.59 9.28 1.53
N THR A 165 47.84 9.09 1.96
CA THR A 165 48.55 7.79 1.90
C THR A 165 48.72 7.12 3.25
N GLU A 166 48.57 7.85 4.36
CA GLU A 166 48.72 7.35 5.72
C GLU A 166 47.69 7.99 6.66
N LEU A 167 47.25 7.23 7.67
CA LEU A 167 46.32 7.68 8.70
C LEU A 167 47.01 7.63 10.07
N PRO A 168 46.95 8.70 10.88
CA PRO A 168 47.46 8.67 12.26
C PRO A 168 46.61 7.72 13.11
N SER A 169 47.18 7.21 14.20
CA SER A 169 46.45 6.45 15.23
C SER A 169 45.33 7.28 15.86
N GLU A 170 45.61 8.56 16.05
CA GLU A 170 44.86 9.52 16.85
C GLU A 170 43.47 9.84 16.27
N ILE A 171 43.25 9.66 14.95
CA ILE A 171 41.91 9.82 14.35
C ILE A 171 40.93 8.75 14.85
N PHE A 172 41.42 7.57 15.24
CA PHE A 172 40.61 6.50 15.82
C PHE A 172 40.36 6.68 17.33
N GLU A 173 41.03 7.64 17.97
CA GLU A 173 40.93 7.92 19.42
C GLU A 173 40.00 9.12 19.74
N VAL A 174 39.34 9.70 18.72
CA VAL A 174 38.41 10.81 18.90
C VAL A 174 37.13 10.36 19.63
N ALA A 175 37.02 10.68 20.91
CA ALA A 175 35.83 10.40 21.72
C ALA A 175 34.57 11.04 21.11
N GLY A 176 33.46 10.31 21.08
CA GLY A 176 32.20 10.81 20.51
C GLY A 176 32.11 10.83 18.97
N MET A 177 33.19 10.52 18.24
CA MET A 177 33.11 10.38 16.78
C MET A 177 32.35 9.10 16.39
N ALA A 178 31.23 9.26 15.67
CA ALA A 178 30.32 8.16 15.35
C ALA A 178 30.47 7.59 13.93
N TYR A 179 30.92 8.40 12.97
CA TYR A 179 31.01 8.01 11.55
C TYR A 179 32.29 8.52 10.88
N MET A 180 33.04 7.63 10.23
CA MET A 180 34.28 7.96 9.54
C MET A 180 34.30 7.43 8.09
N TYR A 181 34.42 8.33 7.11
CA TYR A 181 34.39 8.02 5.68
C TYR A 181 35.74 8.30 5.03
N MET A 182 36.41 7.23 4.59
CA MET A 182 37.78 7.22 4.07
C MET A 182 37.86 6.43 2.75
N ALA A 183 36.78 6.44 1.95
CA ALA A 183 36.74 5.70 0.70
C ALA A 183 37.66 6.32 -0.36
N GLY A 184 38.29 5.50 -1.21
CA GLY A 184 39.13 5.95 -2.33
C GLY A 184 40.40 6.72 -1.95
N ILE A 185 40.84 6.67 -0.69
CA ILE A 185 42.15 7.20 -0.29
C ILE A 185 43.26 6.18 -0.59
N SER A 186 44.47 6.65 -0.85
CA SER A 186 45.61 5.84 -1.31
C SER A 186 46.37 5.13 -0.17
N VAL A 187 45.64 4.56 0.79
CA VAL A 187 46.21 3.90 1.98
C VAL A 187 46.41 2.39 1.75
N ASP A 188 47.61 1.89 2.07
CA ASP A 188 47.99 0.47 1.96
C ASP A 188 47.65 -0.34 3.23
N ALA A 189 47.65 0.31 4.40
CA ALA A 189 47.39 -0.32 5.69
C ALA A 189 46.91 0.70 6.73
N LEU A 190 46.08 0.25 7.67
CA LEU A 190 45.67 1.04 8.84
C LEU A 190 46.85 1.24 9.82
N PRO A 191 46.81 2.24 10.72
CA PRO A 191 47.82 2.39 11.78
C PRO A 191 47.92 1.11 12.62
N ARG A 192 49.14 0.74 12.99
CA ARG A 192 49.45 -0.55 13.61
C ARG A 192 48.84 -0.71 14.99
N ASP A 193 48.95 0.33 15.79
CA ASP A 193 48.62 0.33 17.21
C ASP A 193 47.67 1.53 17.45
N VAL A 194 46.52 1.27 18.09
CA VAL A 194 45.56 2.29 18.57
C VAL A 194 45.33 1.97 20.04
N ILE A 195 45.50 2.96 20.92
CA ILE A 195 45.55 2.80 22.38
C ILE A 195 44.16 3.02 22.98
N ASN A 196 43.50 4.12 22.62
CA ASN A 196 42.19 4.53 23.14
C ASN A 196 41.13 4.58 22.03
N LEU A 197 40.90 3.45 21.36
CA LEU A 197 39.86 3.34 20.32
C LEU A 197 38.51 3.91 20.82
N SER A 198 37.93 4.82 20.04
CA SER A 198 36.68 5.50 20.38
C SER A 198 35.51 4.50 20.49
N PRO A 199 34.76 4.48 21.62
CA PRO A 199 33.67 3.53 21.83
C PRO A 199 32.40 3.86 21.04
N ASP A 200 32.27 5.10 20.58
CA ASP A 200 31.10 5.61 19.85
C ASP A 200 31.16 5.36 18.33
N LEU A 201 32.31 4.88 17.82
CA LEU A 201 32.60 4.74 16.39
C LEU A 201 31.83 3.59 15.76
N ALA A 202 30.62 3.89 15.30
CA ALA A 202 29.65 2.89 14.82
C ALA A 202 29.88 2.43 13.37
N TYR A 203 30.37 3.32 12.49
CA TYR A 203 30.57 3.03 11.06
C TYR A 203 31.89 3.60 10.54
N VAL A 204 32.67 2.76 9.84
CA VAL A 204 33.90 3.15 9.15
C VAL A 204 33.92 2.63 7.71
N VAL A 205 34.21 3.51 6.76
CA VAL A 205 34.24 3.20 5.32
C VAL A 205 35.65 3.34 4.74
N PHE A 206 36.21 2.23 4.25
CA PHE A 206 37.48 2.12 3.52
C PHE A 206 37.28 1.47 2.14
N ALA A 207 36.14 1.70 1.49
CA ALA A 207 35.88 1.23 0.13
C ALA A 207 36.91 1.80 -0.87
N ASP A 208 37.24 1.07 -1.93
CA ASP A 208 38.24 1.45 -2.95
C ASP A 208 39.64 1.85 -2.39
N THR A 209 40.05 1.32 -1.23
CA THR A 209 41.41 1.46 -0.67
C THR A 209 42.30 0.25 -1.00
N ASN A 210 43.62 0.36 -0.84
CA ASN A 210 44.56 -0.75 -1.12
C ASN A 210 44.78 -1.70 0.07
N ILE A 211 43.91 -1.67 1.08
CA ILE A 211 44.03 -2.47 2.30
C ILE A 211 43.87 -3.96 2.00
N SER A 212 44.84 -4.77 2.44
CA SER A 212 44.91 -6.22 2.22
C SER A 212 44.94 -7.05 3.52
N TYR A 213 45.08 -6.41 4.68
CA TYR A 213 45.09 -7.06 6.00
C TYR A 213 44.64 -6.08 7.10
N LEU A 214 44.23 -6.59 8.25
CA LEU A 214 43.74 -5.81 9.40
C LEU A 214 44.52 -6.14 10.69
N TRP A 215 44.61 -5.16 11.60
CA TRP A 215 45.34 -5.28 12.87
C TRP A 215 44.41 -5.70 14.04
N PRO A 216 44.92 -6.29 15.14
CA PRO A 216 44.10 -6.78 16.24
C PRO A 216 43.19 -5.76 16.93
N TRP A 217 43.53 -4.45 16.93
CA TRP A 217 42.64 -3.43 17.51
C TRP A 217 41.33 -3.26 16.72
N VAL A 218 41.32 -3.66 15.44
CA VAL A 218 40.11 -3.65 14.59
C VAL A 218 39.11 -4.73 15.07
N ASP A 219 39.56 -5.80 15.72
CA ASP A 219 38.68 -6.80 16.33
C ASP A 219 37.82 -6.16 17.43
N THR A 220 38.38 -5.24 18.22
CA THR A 220 37.67 -4.46 19.25
C THR A 220 36.61 -3.54 18.64
N LEU A 221 36.91 -2.90 17.50
CA LEU A 221 35.96 -2.06 16.77
C LEU A 221 34.78 -2.88 16.27
N VAL A 222 35.04 -4.05 15.67
CA VAL A 222 34.00 -4.94 15.16
C VAL A 222 33.13 -5.48 16.30
N GLN A 223 33.75 -5.97 17.39
CA GLN A 223 33.04 -6.55 18.53
C GLN A 223 32.04 -5.59 19.20
N SER A 224 32.32 -4.28 19.24
CA SER A 224 31.43 -3.31 19.90
C SER A 224 30.17 -2.96 19.10
N GLN A 225 30.16 -3.19 17.78
CA GLN A 225 29.09 -2.72 16.87
C GLN A 225 28.33 -3.84 16.13
N ILE A 226 28.90 -5.04 15.99
CA ILE A 226 28.38 -6.13 15.14
C ILE A 226 26.96 -6.63 15.49
N GLU A 227 26.43 -6.33 16.67
CA GLU A 227 25.03 -6.64 17.03
C GLU A 227 24.01 -5.71 16.36
N TRP A 228 24.42 -4.52 15.92
CA TRP A 228 23.54 -3.48 15.36
C TRP A 228 23.63 -3.39 13.83
N SER A 229 24.83 -3.55 13.29
CA SER A 229 25.15 -3.38 11.86
C SER A 229 26.57 -3.84 11.55
N SER A 230 26.88 -4.10 10.28
CA SER A 230 28.28 -4.23 9.82
C SER A 230 29.03 -2.91 10.00
N PRO A 231 30.10 -2.84 10.81
CA PRO A 231 30.80 -1.57 11.08
C PRO A 231 31.86 -1.21 10.04
N LEU A 232 32.34 -2.17 9.24
CA LEU A 232 33.41 -1.98 8.26
C LEU A 232 32.89 -2.14 6.83
N PHE A 233 33.02 -1.09 6.02
CA PHE A 233 32.66 -1.09 4.60
C PHE A 233 33.94 -1.02 3.77
N MET A 234 34.29 -2.10 3.08
CA MET A 234 35.60 -2.28 2.42
C MET A 234 35.49 -2.76 0.96
N GLY A 235 34.30 -2.64 0.35
CA GLY A 235 34.08 -3.01 -1.06
C GLY A 235 35.12 -2.39 -2.01
N GLY A 236 35.59 -3.16 -2.99
CA GLY A 236 36.65 -2.75 -3.90
C GLY A 236 38.09 -2.92 -3.39
N SER A 237 38.30 -3.10 -2.08
CA SER A 237 39.64 -3.35 -1.53
C SER A 237 40.19 -4.75 -1.85
N PRO A 238 41.52 -4.95 -1.90
CA PRO A 238 42.15 -6.26 -2.01
C PRO A 238 41.66 -7.26 -0.95
N TYR A 239 41.46 -6.80 0.30
CA TYR A 239 40.93 -7.63 1.38
C TYR A 239 39.51 -8.15 1.10
N CYS A 240 38.60 -7.30 0.60
CA CYS A 240 37.26 -7.76 0.18
C CYS A 240 37.32 -8.70 -1.04
N ALA A 241 38.23 -8.46 -1.98
CA ALA A 241 38.46 -9.35 -3.12
C ALA A 241 39.03 -10.73 -2.71
N ASP A 242 39.64 -10.84 -1.53
CA ASP A 242 40.02 -12.13 -0.95
C ASP A 242 38.87 -12.78 -0.18
N ILE A 243 38.07 -12.00 0.57
CA ILE A 243 36.83 -12.51 1.21
C ILE A 243 35.91 -13.13 0.16
N GLU A 244 35.66 -12.47 -0.98
CA GLU A 244 34.79 -13.00 -2.03
C GLU A 244 35.25 -14.37 -2.52
N LYS A 245 36.56 -14.54 -2.79
CA LYS A 245 37.14 -15.85 -3.18
C LYS A 245 37.01 -16.89 -2.08
N ILE A 246 37.25 -16.51 -0.82
CA ILE A 246 37.16 -17.43 0.33
C ILE A 246 35.72 -17.92 0.51
N MET A 247 34.73 -17.01 0.46
CA MET A 247 33.32 -17.34 0.55
C MET A 247 32.86 -18.23 -0.62
N ASN A 248 33.28 -17.93 -1.85
CA ASN A 248 32.98 -18.71 -3.04
C ASN A 248 33.73 -20.06 -3.12
N GLY A 249 34.73 -20.30 -2.26
CA GLY A 249 35.56 -21.52 -2.29
C GLY A 249 36.62 -21.53 -3.39
N GLU A 250 36.99 -20.36 -3.91
CA GLU A 250 38.07 -20.17 -4.90
C GLU A 250 39.46 -20.02 -4.24
N ALA A 251 39.51 -19.74 -2.94
CA ALA A 251 40.75 -19.66 -2.15
C ALA A 251 40.53 -20.14 -0.70
N ASP A 252 41.54 -20.81 -0.13
CA ASP A 252 41.53 -21.29 1.27
C ASP A 252 42.20 -20.31 2.25
N THR A 253 42.85 -19.25 1.74
CA THR A 253 43.61 -18.26 2.52
C THR A 253 43.56 -16.88 1.87
N PHE A 254 43.72 -15.82 2.68
CA PHE A 254 43.99 -14.46 2.19
C PHE A 254 45.30 -14.40 1.37
N SER A 255 45.39 -13.43 0.46
CA SER A 255 46.58 -13.19 -0.38
C SER A 255 47.70 -12.46 0.36
N ALA A 256 47.40 -11.82 1.50
CA ALA A 256 48.40 -11.21 2.37
C ALA A 256 49.26 -12.27 3.09
N SER A 257 50.58 -12.04 3.15
CA SER A 257 51.55 -12.94 3.80
C SER A 257 51.14 -13.26 5.26
N PRO A 258 50.86 -14.52 5.62
CA PRO A 258 50.38 -14.85 6.97
C PRO A 258 51.32 -14.39 8.09
N SER A 259 50.77 -13.64 9.05
CA SER A 259 51.50 -13.14 10.22
C SER A 259 50.69 -13.32 11.50
N SER A 260 51.34 -13.76 12.58
CA SER A 260 50.75 -13.84 13.93
C SER A 260 50.59 -12.47 14.60
N THR A 261 50.78 -11.36 13.88
CA THR A 261 50.59 -9.98 14.35
C THR A 261 49.37 -9.30 13.76
N TYR A 262 48.65 -9.95 12.83
CA TYR A 262 47.39 -9.44 12.30
C TYR A 262 46.22 -9.81 13.21
N SER A 263 45.05 -9.23 12.92
CA SER A 263 43.76 -9.60 13.53
C SER A 263 43.56 -11.11 13.54
N ILE A 264 43.06 -11.63 14.67
CA ILE A 264 42.79 -13.08 14.82
C ILE A 264 41.37 -13.46 14.41
N MET A 265 40.47 -12.49 14.28
CA MET A 265 39.07 -12.72 13.89
C MET A 265 38.79 -12.37 12.42
N LEU A 266 39.50 -11.39 11.87
CA LEU A 266 39.28 -10.87 10.52
C LEU A 266 40.25 -11.47 9.49
N MET A 267 41.39 -12.03 9.93
CA MET A 267 42.31 -12.79 9.07
C MET A 267 42.19 -14.32 9.21
N ASP A 268 41.16 -14.85 9.89
CA ASP A 268 40.88 -16.30 9.91
C ASP A 268 39.93 -16.71 8.76
N PRO A 269 40.39 -17.46 7.74
CA PRO A 269 39.56 -17.93 6.63
C PRO A 269 38.74 -19.19 6.97
N SER A 270 38.80 -19.70 8.21
CA SER A 270 38.15 -20.97 8.59
C SER A 270 36.65 -20.97 8.32
N GLU A 271 36.10 -22.14 7.94
CA GLU A 271 34.68 -22.31 7.63
C GLU A 271 33.77 -21.87 8.79
N ALA A 272 34.20 -22.09 10.04
CA ALA A 272 33.50 -21.68 11.25
C ALA A 272 33.44 -20.15 11.45
N ASN A 273 34.38 -19.40 10.90
CA ASN A 273 34.47 -17.94 11.03
C ASN A 273 33.75 -17.17 9.90
N ARG A 274 33.29 -17.86 8.84
CA ARG A 274 32.69 -17.22 7.66
C ARG A 274 31.44 -16.39 7.95
N ASP A 275 30.60 -16.82 8.88
CA ASP A 275 29.43 -16.04 9.34
C ASP A 275 29.84 -14.75 10.07
N PHE A 276 30.88 -14.80 10.88
CA PHE A 276 31.39 -13.60 11.56
C PHE A 276 31.94 -12.60 10.54
N LEU A 277 32.77 -13.05 9.58
CA LEU A 277 33.30 -12.21 8.51
C LEU A 277 32.19 -11.55 7.68
N SER A 278 31.15 -12.29 7.30
CA SER A 278 30.03 -11.78 6.48
C SER A 278 29.14 -10.77 7.21
N ARG A 279 29.14 -10.78 8.55
CA ARG A 279 28.46 -9.76 9.37
C ARG A 279 29.37 -8.58 9.73
N ALA A 280 30.66 -8.82 9.93
CA ALA A 280 31.66 -7.81 10.26
C ALA A 280 32.01 -6.88 9.08
N ILE A 281 32.14 -7.44 7.88
CA ILE A 281 32.64 -6.75 6.69
C ILE A 281 31.54 -6.67 5.63
N ASN A 282 31.19 -5.45 5.22
CA ASN A 282 30.42 -5.22 4.01
C ASN A 282 31.39 -4.98 2.82
N CYS A 283 31.23 -5.76 1.76
CA CYS A 283 32.02 -5.67 0.53
C CYS A 283 31.26 -5.07 -0.67
N ASP A 284 30.10 -4.45 -0.47
CA ASP A 284 29.30 -3.87 -1.55
C ASP A 284 30.01 -2.67 -2.19
N ALA A 285 30.13 -2.67 -3.51
CA ALA A 285 30.74 -1.57 -4.28
C ALA A 285 29.94 -0.25 -4.27
N GLY A 286 28.84 -0.16 -3.51
CA GLY A 286 28.00 1.04 -3.42
C GLY A 286 28.56 2.14 -2.49
N TYR A 287 29.55 1.81 -1.66
CA TYR A 287 30.05 2.69 -0.59
C TYR A 287 31.29 3.52 -0.95
N ALA A 288 31.73 3.49 -2.21
CA ALA A 288 32.84 4.30 -2.73
C ALA A 288 32.43 5.73 -3.18
N LEU A 289 31.21 6.17 -2.87
CA LEU A 289 30.67 7.47 -3.25
C LEU A 289 30.91 8.53 -2.17
N THR A 290 30.95 9.80 -2.57
CA THR A 290 30.91 10.94 -1.65
C THR A 290 29.67 10.88 -0.74
N VAL A 291 29.84 11.23 0.54
CA VAL A 291 28.72 11.44 1.46
C VAL A 291 27.84 12.58 0.98
N TYR A 292 28.46 13.61 0.37
CA TYR A 292 27.74 14.62 -0.38
C TYR A 292 27.10 14.01 -1.64
N PRO A 293 25.81 14.27 -1.96
CA PRO A 293 25.14 13.71 -3.14
C PRO A 293 25.54 14.45 -4.43
N ILE A 294 26.80 14.30 -4.86
CA ILE A 294 27.43 15.11 -5.90
C ILE A 294 26.74 14.99 -7.26
N ASP A 295 26.38 13.78 -7.72
CA ASP A 295 25.70 13.57 -9.00
C ASP A 295 24.34 14.29 -9.06
N PHE A 296 23.64 14.34 -7.92
CA PHE A 296 22.38 15.07 -7.80
C PHE A 296 22.61 16.58 -7.83
N GLU A 297 23.58 17.09 -7.07
CA GLU A 297 23.93 18.52 -7.11
C GLU A 297 24.41 18.95 -8.50
N ASP A 298 25.20 18.14 -9.19
CA ASP A 298 25.63 18.35 -10.57
C ASP A 298 24.43 18.38 -11.54
N SER A 299 23.49 17.44 -11.42
CA SER A 299 22.31 17.38 -12.31
C SER A 299 21.42 18.64 -12.23
N ILE A 300 21.20 19.17 -11.01
CA ILE A 300 20.35 20.36 -10.77
C ILE A 300 21.07 21.70 -11.02
N ASN A 301 22.41 21.69 -11.09
CA ASN A 301 23.22 22.88 -11.35
C ASN A 301 23.95 22.87 -12.70
N ALA A 302 23.89 21.81 -13.52
CA ALA A 302 24.64 21.73 -14.78
C ALA A 302 24.40 22.95 -15.70
N ILE A 303 25.49 23.60 -16.14
CA ILE A 303 25.47 24.73 -17.09
C ILE A 303 25.09 24.22 -18.50
N ARG A 304 23.79 24.05 -18.75
CA ARG A 304 23.29 23.54 -20.04
C ARG A 304 23.40 24.64 -21.11
N ALA A 305 24.36 24.48 -22.02
CA ALA A 305 24.60 25.38 -23.15
C ALA A 305 23.38 25.52 -24.08
N LYS A 306 22.55 26.53 -23.80
CA LYS A 306 21.36 27.01 -24.55
C LYS A 306 20.58 25.96 -25.36
N ALA A 307 20.30 24.81 -24.74
CA ALA A 307 19.13 24.03 -25.12
C ALA A 307 17.90 24.93 -25.01
N SER A 308 16.95 24.81 -25.94
CA SER A 308 15.68 25.53 -25.84
C SER A 308 15.02 25.17 -24.50
N THR A 309 14.73 26.19 -23.68
CA THR A 309 13.99 26.00 -22.43
C THR A 309 12.75 25.17 -22.75
N PRO A 310 12.50 24.01 -22.10
CA PRO A 310 11.21 23.37 -22.21
C PRO A 310 10.21 24.39 -21.69
N SER A 311 9.37 24.93 -22.58
CA SER A 311 8.40 25.94 -22.21
C SER A 311 7.53 25.36 -21.10
N LEU A 312 7.52 25.96 -19.90
CA LEU A 312 6.55 25.62 -18.86
C LEU A 312 5.17 26.06 -19.36
N GLN A 313 4.58 25.20 -20.19
CA GLN A 313 3.21 25.30 -20.61
C GLN A 313 2.38 24.94 -19.37
N TYR A 314 1.67 25.93 -18.86
CA TYR A 314 0.64 25.72 -17.85
C TYR A 314 -0.69 25.48 -18.57
N VAL A 315 -1.60 24.77 -17.93
CA VAL A 315 -3.01 24.75 -18.33
C VAL A 315 -3.65 26.03 -17.79
N ASP A 316 -3.54 27.09 -18.59
CA ASP A 316 -4.14 28.40 -18.33
C ASP A 316 -5.68 28.28 -18.37
N LEU A 317 -6.32 28.43 -17.19
CA LEU A 317 -7.77 28.35 -16.98
C LEU A 317 -8.41 29.71 -16.70
N SER A 318 -9.68 29.84 -17.08
CA SER A 318 -10.54 30.94 -16.60
C SER A 318 -10.74 30.85 -15.07
N PRO A 319 -11.07 31.95 -14.38
CA PRO A 319 -11.34 31.92 -12.94
C PRO A 319 -12.44 30.92 -12.53
N GLY A 320 -13.47 30.72 -13.37
CA GLY A 320 -14.54 29.75 -13.13
C GLY A 320 -14.10 28.31 -13.35
N ASN A 321 -13.35 28.02 -14.42
CA ASN A 321 -12.82 26.68 -14.67
C ASN A 321 -11.78 26.28 -13.61
N PHE A 322 -10.98 27.24 -13.13
CA PHE A 322 -10.05 27.01 -12.02
C PHE A 322 -10.79 26.71 -10.70
N ALA A 323 -11.89 27.41 -10.43
CA ALA A 323 -12.76 27.11 -9.28
C ALA A 323 -13.37 25.70 -9.39
N LEU A 324 -13.88 25.32 -10.56
CA LEU A 324 -14.41 23.98 -10.82
C LEU A 324 -13.36 22.89 -10.56
N TRP A 325 -12.14 23.04 -11.10
CA TRP A 325 -11.07 22.06 -10.87
C TRP A 325 -10.61 22.00 -9.41
N TRP A 326 -10.60 23.11 -8.69
CA TRP A 326 -10.34 23.11 -7.24
C TRP A 326 -11.43 22.34 -6.48
N VAL A 327 -12.71 22.49 -6.83
CA VAL A 327 -13.83 21.74 -6.24
C VAL A 327 -13.73 20.24 -6.57
N ILE A 328 -13.37 19.88 -7.80
CA ILE A 328 -13.14 18.47 -8.19
C ILE A 328 -12.00 17.86 -7.37
N LEU A 329 -10.85 18.54 -7.29
CA LEU A 329 -9.68 18.05 -6.55
C LEU A 329 -9.96 17.93 -5.04
N LEU A 330 -10.68 18.90 -4.45
CA LEU A 330 -11.13 18.80 -3.06
C LEU A 330 -12.12 17.63 -2.88
N GLY A 331 -13.06 17.45 -3.81
CA GLY A 331 -14.02 16.35 -3.80
C GLY A 331 -13.36 14.98 -3.81
N ILE A 332 -12.30 14.79 -4.60
CA ILE A 332 -11.51 13.55 -4.63
C ILE A 332 -10.89 13.25 -3.26
N HIS A 333 -10.23 14.24 -2.64
CA HIS A 333 -9.64 14.08 -1.30
C HIS A 333 -10.73 13.82 -0.23
N LEU A 334 -11.86 14.52 -0.27
CA LEU A 334 -12.96 14.34 0.70
C LEU A 334 -13.66 12.97 0.55
N ILE A 335 -13.92 12.51 -0.68
CA ILE A 335 -14.51 11.20 -0.96
C ILE A 335 -13.57 10.08 -0.49
N THR A 336 -12.28 10.19 -0.84
CA THR A 336 -11.28 9.16 -0.47
C THR A 336 -11.04 9.15 1.05
N CYS A 337 -10.99 10.32 1.69
CA CYS A 337 -10.94 10.44 3.15
C CYS A 337 -12.16 9.81 3.83
N GLY A 338 -13.37 10.17 3.40
CA GLY A 338 -14.62 9.66 3.97
C GLY A 338 -14.76 8.14 3.79
N TYR A 339 -14.43 7.62 2.60
CA TYR A 339 -14.43 6.18 2.34
C TYR A 339 -13.46 5.45 3.28
N ASN A 340 -12.19 5.87 3.36
CA ASN A 340 -11.21 5.20 4.21
C ASN A 340 -11.56 5.30 5.70
N ALA A 341 -12.14 6.43 6.15
CA ALA A 341 -12.60 6.58 7.54
C ALA A 341 -13.77 5.62 7.86
N ILE A 342 -14.77 5.53 6.98
CA ILE A 342 -15.90 4.59 7.14
C ILE A 342 -15.41 3.14 7.07
N PHE A 343 -14.50 2.82 6.16
CA PHE A 343 -13.95 1.46 5.99
C PHE A 343 -13.05 1.05 7.17
N ALA A 344 -12.35 1.99 7.80
CA ALA A 344 -11.64 1.76 9.06
C ALA A 344 -12.62 1.47 10.22
N LEU A 345 -13.65 2.30 10.40
CA LEU A 345 -14.69 2.08 11.42
C LEU A 345 -15.39 0.73 11.22
N PHE A 346 -15.75 0.41 9.98
CA PHE A 346 -16.28 -0.90 9.62
C PHE A 346 -15.36 -2.04 10.09
N TYR A 347 -14.05 -1.99 9.79
CA TYR A 347 -13.10 -3.02 10.25
C TYR A 347 -12.79 -3.00 11.76
N PHE A 348 -13.10 -1.93 12.51
CA PHE A 348 -13.02 -1.96 13.97
C PHE A 348 -14.19 -2.74 14.60
N GLU A 349 -15.41 -2.52 14.10
CA GLU A 349 -16.64 -3.15 14.62
C GLU A 349 -16.90 -4.55 14.01
N LEU A 350 -16.43 -4.83 12.79
CA LEU A 350 -16.82 -5.98 11.96
C LEU A 350 -16.84 -7.30 12.74
N LYS A 351 -15.75 -7.64 13.43
CA LYS A 351 -15.58 -8.88 14.21
C LYS A 351 -16.75 -9.19 15.17
N ASP A 352 -17.43 -8.17 15.69
CA ASP A 352 -18.48 -8.30 16.72
C ASP A 352 -19.89 -8.40 16.09
N THR A 353 -19.99 -8.23 14.76
CA THR A 353 -21.26 -8.25 14.01
C THR A 353 -21.72 -9.66 13.60
N TYR A 354 -23.01 -9.82 13.35
CA TYR A 354 -23.56 -11.03 12.72
C TYR A 354 -23.00 -11.23 11.30
N LEU A 355 -22.80 -10.14 10.54
CA LEU A 355 -22.22 -10.18 9.20
C LEU A 355 -20.84 -10.87 9.18
N TYR A 356 -19.96 -10.59 10.15
CA TYR A 356 -18.65 -11.24 10.19
C TYR A 356 -18.77 -12.76 10.35
N ARG A 357 -19.65 -13.24 11.23
CA ARG A 357 -19.84 -14.69 11.44
C ARG A 357 -20.28 -15.40 10.16
N CYS A 358 -21.17 -14.77 9.37
CA CYS A 358 -21.59 -15.29 8.07
C CYS A 358 -20.44 -15.30 7.04
N LEU A 359 -19.59 -14.27 7.03
CA LEU A 359 -18.45 -14.17 6.12
C LEU A 359 -17.31 -15.13 6.49
N GLU A 360 -17.02 -15.28 7.78
CA GLU A 360 -16.02 -16.22 8.33
C GLU A 360 -16.43 -17.66 8.05
N TYR A 361 -17.69 -18.04 8.32
CA TYR A 361 -18.27 -19.33 7.93
C TYR A 361 -18.18 -19.60 6.42
N SER A 362 -18.27 -18.55 5.59
CA SER A 362 -18.17 -18.64 4.13
C SER A 362 -16.73 -18.53 3.59
N GLY A 363 -15.72 -18.38 4.45
CA GLY A 363 -14.32 -18.18 4.06
C GLY A 363 -14.01 -16.87 3.33
N ILE A 364 -14.85 -15.83 3.48
CA ILE A 364 -14.74 -14.58 2.72
C ILE A 364 -14.03 -13.48 3.52
N GLY A 365 -12.82 -13.15 3.08
CA GLY A 365 -12.00 -12.05 3.63
C GLY A 365 -10.99 -12.52 4.68
N MET A 366 -10.16 -11.61 5.16
CA MET A 366 -9.16 -11.92 6.19
C MET A 366 -9.78 -12.07 7.59
N LEU A 367 -9.28 -13.04 8.36
CA LEU A 367 -9.69 -13.33 9.74
C LEU A 367 -9.56 -12.12 10.69
N ALA A 368 -10.40 -12.08 11.73
CA ALA A 368 -10.53 -11.01 12.72
C ALA A 368 -9.20 -10.52 13.32
N GLN A 369 -8.23 -11.41 13.55
CA GLN A 369 -6.89 -11.05 14.05
C GLN A 369 -6.15 -10.01 13.19
N ASN A 370 -6.48 -9.92 11.89
CA ASN A 370 -5.87 -8.99 10.94
C ASN A 370 -6.64 -7.66 10.82
N HIS A 371 -7.89 -7.61 11.32
CA HIS A 371 -8.77 -6.44 11.17
C HIS A 371 -8.19 -5.16 11.77
N PRO A 372 -7.51 -5.15 12.94
CA PRO A 372 -6.87 -3.94 13.45
C PRO A 372 -5.77 -3.39 12.54
N VAL A 373 -5.05 -4.25 11.82
CA VAL A 373 -4.01 -3.82 10.85
C VAL A 373 -4.67 -3.18 9.62
N ILE A 374 -5.72 -3.81 9.10
CA ILE A 374 -6.52 -3.28 7.98
C ILE A 374 -7.13 -1.92 8.35
N ALA A 375 -7.74 -1.81 9.54
CA ALA A 375 -8.32 -0.57 10.05
C ALA A 375 -7.24 0.53 10.19
N ASN A 376 -6.09 0.24 10.80
CA ASN A 376 -5.00 1.21 10.97
C ASN A 376 -4.43 1.73 9.64
N VAL A 377 -4.30 0.88 8.61
CA VAL A 377 -3.90 1.31 7.25
C VAL A 377 -4.93 2.26 6.65
N ASN A 378 -6.22 1.98 6.83
CA ASN A 378 -7.30 2.87 6.36
C ASN A 378 -7.35 4.19 7.16
N VAL A 379 -7.12 4.18 8.48
CA VAL A 379 -6.97 5.41 9.29
C VAL A 379 -5.80 6.27 8.79
N LEU A 380 -4.67 5.65 8.43
CA LEU A 380 -3.53 6.37 7.85
C LEU A 380 -3.90 7.01 6.50
N MET A 381 -4.56 6.27 5.59
CA MET A 381 -5.02 6.82 4.31
C MET A 381 -6.04 7.96 4.50
N ALA A 382 -7.02 7.78 5.37
CA ALA A 382 -7.98 8.82 5.72
C ALA A 382 -7.29 10.08 6.28
N THR A 383 -6.29 9.91 7.14
CA THR A 383 -5.50 11.02 7.69
C THR A 383 -4.73 11.78 6.61
N ILE A 384 -4.14 11.09 5.63
CA ILE A 384 -3.40 11.70 4.52
C ILE A 384 -4.34 12.51 3.60
N HIS A 385 -5.42 11.88 3.12
CA HIS A 385 -6.39 12.55 2.23
C HIS A 385 -7.15 13.68 2.95
N GLY A 386 -7.52 13.48 4.21
CA GLY A 386 -8.10 14.50 5.07
C GLY A 386 -7.15 15.68 5.29
N GLY A 387 -5.86 15.41 5.49
CA GLY A 387 -4.81 16.44 5.51
C GLY A 387 -4.77 17.26 4.22
N CYS A 388 -4.73 16.61 3.06
CA CYS A 388 -4.76 17.30 1.76
C CYS A 388 -6.04 18.14 1.56
N ALA A 389 -7.21 17.67 2.00
CA ALA A 389 -8.45 18.43 1.95
C ALA A 389 -8.42 19.66 2.89
N LEU A 390 -7.94 19.48 4.12
CA LEU A 390 -7.80 20.55 5.11
C LEU A 390 -6.87 21.67 4.63
N LEU A 391 -5.71 21.34 4.05
CA LEU A 391 -4.77 22.33 3.50
C LEU A 391 -5.39 23.14 2.35
N MET A 392 -6.09 22.48 1.41
CA MET A 392 -6.80 23.19 0.33
C MET A 392 -7.83 24.20 0.87
N ILE A 393 -8.57 23.81 1.92
CA ILE A 393 -9.59 24.63 2.57
C ILE A 393 -8.94 25.78 3.36
N ALA A 394 -7.98 25.49 4.24
CA ALA A 394 -7.32 26.46 5.11
C ALA A 394 -6.55 27.52 4.30
N GLY A 395 -5.73 27.10 3.33
CA GLY A 395 -5.03 27.98 2.40
C GLY A 395 -5.98 28.89 1.60
N SER A 396 -7.19 28.42 1.27
CA SER A 396 -8.20 29.23 0.58
C SER A 396 -8.91 30.23 1.49
N PHE A 397 -9.24 29.85 2.74
CA PHE A 397 -9.78 30.77 3.75
C PHE A 397 -8.77 31.88 4.09
N TRP A 398 -7.52 31.50 4.37
CA TRP A 398 -6.43 32.43 4.72
C TRP A 398 -6.19 33.47 3.62
N ARG A 399 -6.29 33.05 2.35
CA ARG A 399 -6.10 33.92 1.18
C ARG A 399 -7.37 34.64 0.71
N ARG A 400 -8.51 34.43 1.37
CA ARG A 400 -9.86 34.94 1.00
C ARG A 400 -10.21 34.76 -0.49
N THR A 401 -9.58 33.78 -1.13
CA THR A 401 -9.64 33.52 -2.57
C THR A 401 -9.31 32.06 -2.80
N ILE A 402 -9.99 31.41 -3.75
CA ILE A 402 -9.72 30.00 -4.11
C ILE A 402 -8.24 29.88 -4.48
N ALA A 403 -7.50 29.16 -3.64
CA ALA A 403 -6.06 29.02 -3.65
C ALA A 403 -5.69 27.55 -3.81
N ASP A 404 -4.64 27.32 -4.60
CA ASP A 404 -3.96 26.04 -4.66
C ASP A 404 -2.88 25.97 -3.56
N ASP A 405 -2.44 24.77 -3.18
CA ASP A 405 -1.63 24.39 -1.98
C ASP A 405 -0.30 25.14 -1.77
N ARG A 406 0.07 26.02 -2.70
CA ARG A 406 1.40 26.61 -2.90
C ARG A 406 1.83 27.63 -1.82
N ALA A 407 1.27 27.57 -0.61
CA ALA A 407 1.48 28.56 0.44
C ALA A 407 1.20 28.14 1.90
N GLU A 408 0.90 26.87 2.22
CA GLU A 408 0.65 26.47 3.62
C GLU A 408 1.93 26.19 4.45
N THR A 409 3.10 26.47 3.89
CA THR A 409 4.41 26.52 4.58
C THR A 409 4.51 27.56 5.72
N ARG A 410 3.39 28.18 6.13
CA ARG A 410 3.30 29.05 7.32
C ARG A 410 2.24 28.63 8.36
N LEU A 411 1.34 27.69 8.08
CA LEU A 411 0.30 27.28 9.05
C LEU A 411 0.65 25.98 9.80
N VAL A 412 1.43 25.08 9.19
CA VAL A 412 1.93 23.85 9.84
C VAL A 412 3.18 24.16 10.70
N SER A 413 3.13 25.20 11.53
CA SER A 413 4.26 25.69 12.34
C SER A 413 4.54 24.86 13.61
N LEU A 414 3.82 23.74 13.81
CA LEU A 414 3.86 22.94 15.05
C LEU A 414 4.57 21.57 14.95
N LYS A 415 4.91 21.06 13.76
CA LYS A 415 5.84 19.92 13.61
C LYS A 415 6.77 20.09 12.40
N ARG A 416 8.05 20.37 12.68
CA ARG A 416 9.09 20.73 11.68
C ARG A 416 9.58 19.56 10.82
N GLN A 417 9.39 18.31 11.26
CA GLN A 417 9.84 17.09 10.56
C GLN A 417 8.97 16.71 9.35
N THR A 418 7.65 16.64 9.51
CA THR A 418 6.73 16.17 8.44
C THR A 418 6.79 17.04 7.18
N VAL A 419 6.99 18.35 7.33
CA VAL A 419 7.14 19.29 6.19
C VAL A 419 8.40 18.99 5.38
N ARG A 420 9.52 18.59 6.02
CA ARG A 420 10.75 18.17 5.31
C ARG A 420 10.53 16.88 4.50
N VAL A 421 9.83 15.90 5.07
CA VAL A 421 9.54 14.62 4.37
C VAL A 421 8.60 14.84 3.18
N TYR A 422 7.47 15.54 3.39
CA TYR A 422 6.51 15.83 2.33
C TYR A 422 7.13 16.59 1.16
N SER A 423 7.96 17.60 1.44
CA SER A 423 8.63 18.37 0.38
C SER A 423 9.79 17.63 -0.31
N LYS A 424 10.50 16.71 0.38
CA LYS A 424 11.52 15.83 -0.23
C LYS A 424 10.91 14.79 -1.19
N VAL A 425 9.68 14.33 -0.98
CA VAL A 425 9.08 13.26 -1.81
C VAL A 425 8.01 13.77 -2.78
N TRP A 426 7.01 14.54 -2.31
CA TRP A 426 5.90 15.08 -3.13
C TRP A 426 6.10 16.52 -3.63
N GLY A 427 7.24 17.16 -3.34
CA GLY A 427 7.54 18.51 -3.81
C GLY A 427 7.92 18.59 -5.30
N ARG A 428 7.95 19.81 -5.86
CA ARG A 428 8.20 20.08 -7.31
C ARG A 428 9.46 19.44 -7.93
N ARG A 429 10.45 19.17 -7.09
CA ARG A 429 11.74 18.52 -7.39
C ARG A 429 12.05 17.39 -6.39
N GLY A 430 11.04 16.93 -5.66
CA GLY A 430 11.16 15.77 -4.79
C GLY A 430 11.23 14.49 -5.61
N LEU A 431 11.35 13.34 -4.94
CA LEU A 431 11.53 12.04 -5.58
C LEU A 431 10.41 11.70 -6.59
N MET A 432 9.15 12.04 -6.28
CA MET A 432 7.97 11.89 -7.16
C MET A 432 7.63 13.18 -7.94
N GLY A 433 8.50 14.20 -7.89
CA GLY A 433 8.21 15.54 -8.38
C GLY A 433 8.29 15.69 -9.90
N VAL A 434 7.38 16.48 -10.48
CA VAL A 434 7.20 16.72 -11.93
C VAL A 434 8.45 17.31 -12.63
N ASN A 435 9.50 17.68 -11.88
CA ASN A 435 10.76 18.24 -12.38
C ASN A 435 12.01 17.62 -11.72
N GLY A 436 11.93 16.41 -11.16
CA GLY A 436 13.12 15.66 -10.69
C GLY A 436 13.91 15.05 -11.85
N ASP A 437 15.23 14.90 -11.72
CA ASP A 437 16.08 14.43 -12.84
C ASP A 437 15.81 12.97 -13.23
N ASN A 438 15.43 12.13 -12.27
CA ASN A 438 14.95 10.76 -12.51
C ASN A 438 13.45 10.66 -12.84
N PHE A 439 12.72 11.79 -13.02
CA PHE A 439 11.26 11.81 -13.20
C PHE A 439 10.76 10.86 -14.28
N HIS A 440 11.43 10.75 -15.43
CA HIS A 440 11.00 9.83 -16.48
C HIS A 440 11.20 8.34 -16.14
N ALA A 441 12.24 7.98 -15.38
CA ALA A 441 12.44 6.61 -14.93
C ALA A 441 11.44 6.25 -13.82
N ILE A 442 11.31 7.13 -12.81
CA ILE A 442 10.38 6.94 -11.69
C ILE A 442 8.93 6.92 -12.18
N LEU A 443 8.55 7.78 -13.13
CA LEU A 443 7.22 7.74 -13.74
C LEU A 443 6.99 6.43 -14.52
N ILE A 444 7.93 5.96 -15.34
CA ILE A 444 7.76 4.67 -16.03
C ILE A 444 7.61 3.51 -15.03
N THR A 445 8.40 3.48 -13.96
CA THR A 445 8.28 2.46 -12.90
C THR A 445 6.95 2.57 -12.15
N ARG A 446 6.48 3.79 -11.89
CA ARG A 446 5.19 4.06 -11.25
C ARG A 446 4.03 3.57 -12.12
N GLU A 447 3.95 4.05 -13.35
CA GLU A 447 2.90 3.70 -14.33
C GLU A 447 2.92 2.20 -14.66
N LEU A 448 4.10 1.55 -14.64
CA LEU A 448 4.24 0.10 -14.79
C LEU A 448 3.65 -0.65 -13.59
N MET A 449 4.00 -0.24 -12.36
CA MET A 449 3.47 -0.82 -11.13
C MET A 449 1.94 -0.63 -11.05
N GLU A 450 1.46 0.59 -11.29
CA GLU A 450 0.04 0.95 -11.33
C GLU A 450 -0.69 0.16 -12.41
N THR A 451 -0.19 0.10 -13.66
CA THR A 451 -0.79 -0.69 -14.75
C THR A 451 -0.84 -2.18 -14.41
N VAL A 452 0.20 -2.76 -13.80
CA VAL A 452 0.21 -4.18 -13.38
C VAL A 452 -0.85 -4.43 -12.32
N LEU A 453 -0.91 -3.61 -11.27
CA LEU A 453 -1.89 -3.76 -10.19
C LEU A 453 -3.33 -3.51 -10.67
N GLN A 454 -3.56 -2.51 -11.52
CA GLN A 454 -4.84 -2.24 -12.17
C GLN A 454 -5.24 -3.39 -13.12
N THR A 455 -4.29 -4.05 -13.80
CA THR A 455 -4.56 -5.24 -14.61
C THR A 455 -4.92 -6.45 -13.74
N VAL A 456 -4.24 -6.66 -12.60
CA VAL A 456 -4.60 -7.69 -11.61
C VAL A 456 -6.00 -7.43 -11.04
N GLN A 457 -6.36 -6.17 -10.78
CA GLN A 457 -7.70 -5.80 -10.34
C GLN A 457 -8.75 -6.06 -11.42
N ALA A 458 -8.48 -5.73 -12.70
CA ALA A 458 -9.36 -6.08 -13.82
C ALA A 458 -9.54 -7.60 -13.98
N TYR A 459 -8.47 -8.38 -13.79
CA TYR A 459 -8.52 -9.84 -13.80
C TYR A 459 -9.34 -10.39 -12.62
N ARG A 460 -9.19 -9.86 -11.39
CA ARG A 460 -10.06 -10.21 -10.26
C ARG A 460 -11.52 -9.88 -10.54
N MET A 461 -11.82 -8.70 -11.10
CA MET A 461 -13.18 -8.34 -11.53
C MET A 461 -13.74 -9.29 -12.60
N SER A 462 -12.89 -9.92 -13.42
CA SER A 462 -13.30 -10.93 -14.40
C SER A 462 -13.76 -12.26 -13.78
N TRP A 463 -13.23 -12.61 -12.61
CA TRP A 463 -13.67 -13.74 -11.79
C TRP A 463 -14.83 -13.41 -10.85
N TYR A 464 -14.80 -12.25 -10.17
CA TYR A 464 -15.69 -11.99 -9.02
C TYR A 464 -16.90 -11.08 -9.31
N LEU A 465 -16.93 -10.37 -10.45
CA LEU A 465 -18.04 -9.46 -10.78
C LEU A 465 -18.85 -9.94 -11.99
N PRO A 466 -20.05 -10.51 -11.80
CA PRO A 466 -20.97 -10.84 -12.90
C PRO A 466 -21.52 -9.59 -13.61
N ARG A 467 -21.35 -8.40 -13.01
CA ARG A 467 -21.78 -7.10 -13.55
C ARG A 467 -20.95 -6.67 -14.77
N MET A 468 -21.29 -7.22 -15.93
CA MET A 468 -20.65 -6.93 -17.21
C MET A 468 -20.43 -5.44 -17.49
N LEU A 469 -21.37 -4.55 -17.13
CA LEU A 469 -21.24 -3.11 -17.35
C LEU A 469 -20.13 -2.48 -16.49
N LEU A 470 -20.00 -2.87 -15.22
CA LEU A 470 -18.96 -2.36 -14.32
C LEU A 470 -17.57 -2.88 -14.72
N ASN A 471 -17.49 -4.16 -15.09
CA ASN A 471 -16.27 -4.78 -15.58
C ASN A 471 -15.80 -4.15 -16.91
N ARG A 472 -16.70 -3.98 -17.89
CA ARG A 472 -16.42 -3.28 -19.16
C ARG A 472 -16.03 -1.81 -18.94
N PHE A 473 -16.66 -1.11 -18.01
CA PHE A 473 -16.31 0.28 -17.66
C PHE A 473 -14.88 0.37 -17.11
N TYR A 474 -14.53 -0.48 -16.14
CA TYR A 474 -13.19 -0.52 -15.55
C TYR A 474 -12.12 -0.86 -16.59
N LEU A 475 -12.34 -1.90 -17.40
CA LEU A 475 -11.43 -2.26 -18.48
C LEU A 475 -11.28 -1.15 -19.52
N SER A 476 -12.37 -0.44 -19.85
CA SER A 476 -12.30 0.70 -20.77
C SER A 476 -11.39 1.81 -20.22
N LEU A 477 -11.42 2.09 -18.91
CA LEU A 477 -10.50 3.04 -18.28
C LEU A 477 -9.05 2.53 -18.32
N LEU A 478 -8.80 1.25 -18.00
CA LEU A 478 -7.46 0.63 -18.04
C LEU A 478 -6.86 0.66 -19.46
N VAL A 479 -7.60 0.20 -20.47
CA VAL A 479 -7.16 0.23 -21.87
C VAL A 479 -6.93 1.67 -22.34
N MET A 480 -7.80 2.61 -21.96
CA MET A 480 -7.59 4.04 -22.27
C MET A 480 -6.37 4.64 -21.55
N ASN A 481 -5.99 4.16 -20.35
CA ASN A 481 -4.77 4.61 -19.67
C ASN A 481 -3.51 4.07 -20.37
N CYS A 482 -3.45 2.75 -20.62
CA CYS A 482 -2.40 2.10 -21.42
C CYS A 482 -2.19 2.77 -22.78
N TRP A 483 -3.28 3.18 -23.43
CA TRP A 483 -3.28 3.86 -24.72
C TRP A 483 -3.12 5.38 -24.64
N SER A 484 -3.20 5.99 -23.45
CA SER A 484 -3.15 7.45 -23.27
C SER A 484 -1.85 8.00 -23.86
N SER A 485 -0.72 7.38 -23.51
CA SER A 485 0.63 7.72 -23.99
C SER A 485 0.81 7.58 -25.51
N VAL A 486 0.01 6.75 -26.18
CA VAL A 486 0.10 6.50 -27.63
C VAL A 486 -0.82 7.45 -28.42
N PHE A 487 -2.07 7.61 -28.00
CA PHE A 487 -3.06 8.41 -28.74
C PHE A 487 -2.92 9.92 -28.50
N ILE A 488 -2.58 10.33 -27.27
CA ILE A 488 -2.46 11.76 -26.91
C ILE A 488 -1.22 12.39 -27.57
N TYR A 489 -0.15 11.61 -27.79
CA TYR A 489 1.03 12.08 -28.51
C TYR A 489 0.86 12.14 -30.03
N SER A 490 0.06 11.25 -30.63
CA SER A 490 -0.06 11.10 -32.08
C SER A 490 -1.15 11.95 -32.75
N LEU A 491 -2.34 12.04 -32.16
CA LEU A 491 -3.55 12.51 -32.88
C LEU A 491 -4.12 13.85 -32.40
N LEU A 492 -4.36 14.03 -31.09
CA LEU A 492 -5.31 15.05 -30.62
C LEU A 492 -4.73 16.44 -30.28
N PHE A 493 -3.45 16.56 -29.91
CA PHE A 493 -2.88 17.83 -29.41
C PHE A 493 -1.49 18.18 -29.98
N LYS A 494 -1.33 18.20 -31.31
CA LYS A 494 -0.04 18.44 -32.00
C LYS A 494 0.73 19.73 -31.64
N HIS A 495 0.15 20.65 -30.87
CA HIS A 495 0.76 21.95 -30.51
C HIS A 495 0.66 22.36 -29.03
N ASN A 496 0.24 21.48 -28.10
CA ASN A 496 0.17 21.84 -26.67
C ASN A 496 0.45 20.64 -25.75
N GLU A 497 1.67 20.57 -25.21
CA GLU A 497 2.15 19.48 -24.36
C GLU A 497 1.56 19.51 -22.95
N ALA A 498 1.17 20.68 -22.44
CA ALA A 498 0.50 20.77 -21.13
C ALA A 498 -0.87 20.08 -21.15
N ARG A 499 -1.66 20.29 -22.21
CA ARG A 499 -2.96 19.64 -22.38
C ARG A 499 -2.83 18.14 -22.59
N LYS A 500 -1.75 17.66 -23.22
CA LYS A 500 -1.43 16.23 -23.28
C LYS A 500 -1.22 15.63 -21.89
N ARG A 501 -0.25 16.17 -21.14
CA ARG A 501 0.09 15.69 -19.79
C ARG A 501 -1.10 15.76 -18.83
N PHE A 502 -1.88 16.83 -18.91
CA PHE A 502 -3.12 16.98 -18.15
C PHE A 502 -4.16 15.90 -18.47
N ALA A 503 -4.33 15.54 -19.74
CA ALA A 503 -5.27 14.48 -20.14
C ALA A 503 -4.84 13.09 -19.66
N CYS A 504 -3.53 12.76 -19.71
CA CYS A 504 -2.99 11.53 -19.09
C CYS A 504 -3.29 11.49 -17.58
N LEU A 505 -2.87 12.51 -16.83
CA LEU A 505 -3.04 12.58 -15.38
C LEU A 505 -4.51 12.60 -14.93
N VAL A 506 -5.44 13.11 -15.75
CA VAL A 506 -6.88 12.98 -15.46
C VAL A 506 -7.38 11.55 -15.68
N SER A 507 -6.91 10.84 -16.71
CA SER A 507 -7.26 9.42 -16.95
C SER A 507 -6.75 8.53 -15.82
N ASP A 508 -5.50 8.73 -15.42
CA ASP A 508 -4.83 8.07 -14.30
C ASP A 508 -5.58 8.28 -12.98
N CYS A 509 -5.83 9.54 -12.60
CA CYS A 509 -6.57 9.90 -11.38
C CYS A 509 -7.99 9.30 -11.32
N ILE A 510 -8.67 9.19 -12.46
CA ILE A 510 -9.98 8.53 -12.54
C ILE A 510 -9.83 7.02 -12.33
N LEU A 511 -8.85 6.37 -12.95
CA LEU A 511 -8.65 4.93 -12.84
C LEU A 511 -8.25 4.52 -11.42
N ASP A 512 -7.35 5.24 -10.76
CA ASP A 512 -7.01 5.00 -9.35
C ASP A 512 -8.23 5.16 -8.43
N LEU A 513 -8.99 6.25 -8.57
CA LEU A 513 -10.18 6.51 -7.74
C LEU A 513 -11.25 5.41 -7.91
N ILE A 514 -11.45 4.93 -9.14
CA ILE A 514 -12.36 3.83 -9.41
C ILE A 514 -11.78 2.49 -8.87
N SER A 515 -10.45 2.31 -8.88
CA SER A 515 -9.78 1.10 -8.38
C SER A 515 -9.87 0.95 -6.86
N CYS A 516 -9.63 2.01 -6.09
CA CYS A 516 -9.57 1.95 -4.61
C CYS A 516 -10.89 2.29 -3.90
N VAL A 517 -11.74 3.14 -4.49
CA VAL A 517 -13.02 3.56 -3.90
C VAL A 517 -14.21 3.15 -4.76
N GLY A 518 -14.18 3.45 -6.07
CA GLY A 518 -15.36 3.38 -6.93
C GLY A 518 -15.96 1.98 -7.07
N VAL A 519 -15.16 0.96 -7.39
CA VAL A 519 -15.65 -0.42 -7.54
C VAL A 519 -16.22 -0.98 -6.22
N PRO A 520 -15.49 -0.94 -5.07
CA PRO A 520 -16.06 -1.35 -3.78
C PRO A 520 -17.35 -0.60 -3.41
N LEU A 521 -17.37 0.72 -3.58
CA LEU A 521 -18.52 1.55 -3.20
C LEU A 521 -19.77 1.25 -4.05
N ILE A 522 -19.62 1.01 -5.36
CA ILE A 522 -20.74 0.63 -6.24
C ILE A 522 -21.33 -0.73 -5.83
N VAL A 523 -20.51 -1.68 -5.39
CA VAL A 523 -20.98 -2.96 -4.85
C VAL A 523 -21.76 -2.74 -3.54
N VAL A 524 -21.16 -2.08 -2.54
CA VAL A 524 -21.78 -1.84 -1.22
C VAL A 524 -23.12 -1.08 -1.34
N LEU A 525 -23.18 -0.04 -2.17
CA LEU A 525 -24.41 0.73 -2.41
C LEU A 525 -25.54 -0.09 -3.06
N SER A 526 -25.27 -1.29 -3.54
CA SER A 526 -26.29 -2.20 -4.08
C SER A 526 -26.95 -3.09 -3.03
N PHE A 527 -26.33 -3.26 -1.87
CA PHE A 527 -26.81 -4.15 -0.79
C PHE A 527 -27.18 -3.39 0.49
N VAL A 528 -26.89 -2.08 0.56
CA VAL A 528 -27.23 -1.23 1.71
C VAL A 528 -28.73 -1.15 2.03
N GLY A 529 -29.60 -1.50 1.07
CA GLY A 529 -31.06 -1.59 1.27
C GLY A 529 -31.52 -2.90 1.92
N ASP A 530 -30.71 -3.96 1.87
CA ASP A 530 -31.04 -5.30 2.39
C ASP A 530 -30.48 -5.51 3.82
N TYR A 531 -29.61 -4.60 4.28
CA TYR A 531 -28.87 -4.70 5.53
C TYR A 531 -29.71 -4.28 6.75
N ASP A 532 -29.79 -5.14 7.75
CA ASP A 532 -30.48 -4.91 9.01
C ASP A 532 -29.49 -4.42 10.09
N SER A 533 -29.75 -3.22 10.61
CA SER A 533 -28.91 -2.55 11.60
C SER A 533 -29.15 -3.00 13.05
N GLN A 534 -30.25 -3.69 13.34
CA GLN A 534 -30.48 -4.33 14.65
C GLN A 534 -29.81 -5.71 14.70
N LEU A 535 -29.88 -6.45 13.60
CA LEU A 535 -29.18 -7.74 13.43
C LEU A 535 -27.67 -7.58 13.28
N THR A 536 -27.20 -6.42 12.79
CA THR A 536 -25.81 -6.16 12.35
C THR A 536 -25.38 -7.07 11.18
N GLY A 537 -26.27 -7.24 10.20
CA GLY A 537 -26.03 -8.11 9.06
C GLY A 537 -27.25 -8.25 8.15
N PHE A 538 -27.29 -9.32 7.37
CA PHE A 538 -28.40 -9.60 6.46
C PHE A 538 -29.32 -10.68 7.07
N PRO A 539 -30.66 -10.51 7.06
CA PRO A 539 -31.61 -11.49 7.59
C PRO A 539 -31.42 -12.90 7.03
N LEU A 540 -31.63 -13.92 7.87
CA LEU A 540 -31.29 -15.33 7.61
C LEU A 540 -31.78 -15.86 6.25
N ASN A 541 -32.99 -15.48 5.84
CA ASN A 541 -33.58 -15.90 4.56
C ASN A 541 -32.71 -15.56 3.34
N TYR A 542 -32.04 -14.40 3.35
CA TYR A 542 -31.16 -13.98 2.24
C TYR A 542 -29.96 -14.91 2.06
N TRP A 543 -29.43 -15.50 3.15
CA TRP A 543 -28.34 -16.48 3.06
C TRP A 543 -28.79 -17.83 2.49
N TYR A 544 -30.09 -18.14 2.52
CA TYR A 544 -30.66 -19.34 1.90
C TYR A 544 -31.12 -19.13 0.44
N ASP A 545 -31.34 -17.89 -0.01
CA ASP A 545 -31.55 -17.56 -1.43
C ASP A 545 -30.25 -17.81 -2.22
N ASP A 546 -30.23 -18.86 -3.07
CA ASP A 546 -29.05 -19.26 -3.85
C ASP A 546 -28.50 -18.13 -4.73
N VAL A 547 -29.35 -17.24 -5.24
CA VAL A 547 -28.98 -16.20 -6.23
C VAL A 547 -28.50 -14.93 -5.53
N TRP A 548 -29.12 -14.55 -4.41
CA TRP A 548 -28.67 -13.42 -3.59
C TRP A 548 -27.37 -13.77 -2.86
N SER A 549 -27.31 -14.92 -2.17
CA SER A 549 -26.16 -15.32 -1.36
C SER A 549 -24.90 -15.48 -2.20
N ALA A 550 -24.99 -16.21 -3.32
CA ALA A 550 -23.88 -16.37 -4.26
C ALA A 550 -23.42 -15.02 -4.84
N ARG A 551 -24.32 -14.06 -5.07
CA ARG A 551 -23.94 -12.72 -5.56
C ARG A 551 -23.21 -11.92 -4.49
N VAL A 552 -23.68 -11.94 -3.24
CA VAL A 552 -23.04 -11.25 -2.11
C VAL A 552 -21.66 -11.83 -1.85
N LEU A 553 -21.55 -13.14 -1.66
CA LEU A 553 -20.28 -13.82 -1.34
C LEU A 553 -19.24 -13.67 -2.45
N ASN A 554 -19.67 -13.60 -3.72
CA ASN A 554 -18.78 -13.35 -4.85
C ASN A 554 -18.34 -11.88 -4.93
N GLU A 555 -19.29 -10.93 -4.98
CA GLU A 555 -18.97 -9.51 -5.16
C GLU A 555 -18.26 -8.90 -3.93
N PHE A 556 -18.49 -9.45 -2.72
CA PHE A 556 -17.81 -8.98 -1.50
C PHE A 556 -16.30 -9.29 -1.51
N GLN A 557 -15.80 -10.23 -2.33
CA GLN A 557 -14.35 -10.40 -2.52
C GLN A 557 -13.66 -9.21 -3.21
N MET A 558 -14.44 -8.31 -3.83
CA MET A 558 -13.95 -7.02 -4.33
C MET A 558 -14.10 -5.88 -3.30
N VAL A 559 -14.97 -6.05 -2.30
CA VAL A 559 -15.21 -5.06 -1.24
C VAL A 559 -14.23 -5.28 -0.09
N LEU A 560 -14.27 -6.45 0.53
CA LEU A 560 -13.45 -6.84 1.67
C LEU A 560 -12.00 -7.04 1.26
N VAL A 561 -11.08 -6.87 2.22
CA VAL A 561 -9.67 -7.22 2.03
C VAL A 561 -9.53 -8.74 2.16
N VAL A 562 -9.11 -9.39 1.07
CA VAL A 562 -8.89 -10.85 1.03
C VAL A 562 -7.43 -11.26 1.20
N SER A 563 -6.47 -10.33 1.05
CA SER A 563 -5.04 -10.61 1.21
C SER A 563 -4.22 -9.36 1.52
N TRP A 564 -2.97 -9.56 1.96
CA TRP A 564 -1.98 -8.48 2.10
C TRP A 564 -1.65 -7.79 0.77
N SER A 565 -1.65 -8.51 -0.35
CA SER A 565 -1.44 -7.93 -1.69
C SER A 565 -2.64 -7.09 -2.17
N ASP A 566 -3.86 -7.48 -1.79
CA ASP A 566 -5.08 -6.69 -2.02
C ASP A 566 -5.02 -5.37 -1.22
N LEU A 567 -4.71 -5.42 0.09
CA LEU A 567 -4.51 -4.24 0.93
C LEU A 567 -3.41 -3.30 0.40
N LEU A 568 -2.27 -3.87 -0.01
CA LEU A 568 -1.15 -3.12 -0.58
C LEU A 568 -1.53 -2.44 -1.90
N SER A 569 -2.24 -3.11 -2.80
CA SER A 569 -2.66 -2.52 -4.08
C SER A 569 -3.60 -1.31 -3.89
N ARG A 570 -4.60 -1.44 -3.00
CA ARG A 570 -5.51 -0.35 -2.62
C ARG A 570 -4.77 0.82 -1.99
N THR A 571 -3.77 0.54 -1.16
CA THR A 571 -2.89 1.53 -0.55
C THR A 571 -2.05 2.28 -1.61
N ILE A 572 -1.48 1.55 -2.58
CA ILE A 572 -0.72 2.14 -3.69
C ILE A 572 -1.59 3.07 -4.53
N PHE A 573 -2.80 2.65 -4.95
CA PHE A 573 -3.74 3.52 -5.67
C PHE A 573 -4.13 4.77 -4.86
N SER A 574 -4.25 4.64 -3.53
CA SER A 574 -4.54 5.79 -2.65
C SER A 574 -3.37 6.79 -2.60
N PHE A 575 -2.12 6.33 -2.63
CA PHE A 575 -0.94 7.19 -2.81
C PHE A 575 -0.81 7.75 -4.23
N GLY A 576 -1.20 6.98 -5.26
CA GLY A 576 -1.30 7.40 -6.65
C GLY A 576 -2.19 8.62 -6.80
N LEU A 577 -3.39 8.60 -6.21
CA LEU A 577 -4.27 9.78 -6.10
C LEU A 577 -3.59 11.01 -5.49
N VAL A 578 -2.80 10.86 -4.43
CA VAL A 578 -2.09 12.00 -3.80
C VAL A 578 -1.00 12.56 -4.74
N ALA A 579 -0.24 11.69 -5.41
CA ALA A 579 0.78 12.10 -6.38
C ALA A 579 0.18 12.75 -7.63
N THR A 580 -0.85 12.14 -8.22
CA THR A 580 -1.49 12.60 -9.45
C THR A 580 -2.34 13.85 -9.22
N THR A 581 -3.09 13.96 -8.10
CA THR A 581 -3.79 15.21 -7.77
C THR A 581 -2.82 16.37 -7.50
N THR A 582 -1.66 16.11 -6.88
CA THR A 582 -0.60 17.12 -6.69
C THR A 582 0.00 17.55 -8.04
N SER A 583 0.26 16.61 -8.94
CA SER A 583 0.73 16.89 -10.30
C SER A 583 -0.29 17.69 -11.14
N LEU A 584 -1.59 17.41 -10.97
CA LEU A 584 -2.68 18.18 -11.59
C LEU A 584 -2.76 19.59 -11.02
N LYS A 585 -2.76 19.76 -9.69
CA LYS A 585 -2.69 21.07 -9.00
C LYS A 585 -1.58 21.93 -9.60
N GLU A 586 -0.38 21.38 -9.71
CA GLU A 586 0.81 22.05 -10.25
C GLU A 586 0.71 22.53 -11.70
N LEU A 587 0.08 21.74 -12.58
CA LEU A 587 -0.09 22.04 -14.01
C LEU A 587 -1.11 23.14 -14.27
N LEU A 588 -2.11 23.28 -13.39
CA LEU A 588 -3.16 24.29 -13.53
C LEU A 588 -2.63 25.70 -13.19
N ARG A 589 -3.14 26.70 -13.93
CA ARG A 589 -2.87 28.12 -13.67
C ARG A 589 -4.11 28.98 -13.87
N LYS A 590 -4.41 29.81 -12.87
CA LYS A 590 -5.52 30.77 -12.90
C LYS A 590 -5.12 32.01 -13.70
N VAL A 591 -5.78 32.26 -14.84
CA VAL A 591 -5.57 33.49 -15.62
C VAL A 591 -6.39 34.63 -15.00
N PRO A 592 -5.79 35.81 -14.73
CA PRO A 592 -6.55 36.96 -14.25
C PRO A 592 -7.58 37.41 -15.30
N ALA A 593 -8.79 37.77 -14.86
CA ALA A 593 -9.85 38.20 -15.75
C ALA A 593 -9.44 39.45 -16.55
N LYS A 594 -9.59 39.41 -17.88
CA LYS A 594 -9.35 40.57 -18.74
C LYS A 594 -10.37 41.68 -18.41
N ASN A 595 -9.94 42.68 -17.66
CA ASN A 595 -10.74 43.86 -17.35
C ASN A 595 -11.20 44.59 -18.62
N LYS A 596 -12.47 44.38 -19.02
CA LYS A 596 -13.17 45.16 -20.06
C LYS A 596 -13.50 46.58 -19.56
N ARG A 597 -12.50 47.37 -19.16
CA ARG A 597 -12.61 48.82 -18.89
C ARG A 597 -11.36 49.57 -19.38
N ARG A 598 -11.27 49.75 -20.70
CA ARG A 598 -10.77 51.00 -21.27
C ARG A 598 -11.95 51.67 -21.97
N ILE A 599 -12.40 52.79 -21.43
CA ILE A 599 -13.36 53.69 -22.08
C ILE A 599 -12.62 54.38 -23.23
N ALA A 600 -13.28 54.57 -24.38
CA ALA A 600 -12.67 55.11 -25.58
C ALA A 600 -13.26 56.48 -25.93
N THR A 601 -12.54 57.56 -25.57
CA THR A 601 -12.79 58.98 -25.88
C THR A 601 -11.49 59.76 -25.58
N THR A 602 -11.00 60.74 -26.37
CA THR A 602 -11.41 61.22 -27.71
C THR A 602 -10.19 61.75 -28.52
N VAL A 603 -10.22 61.43 -29.81
CA VAL A 603 -9.46 61.90 -31.01
C VAL A 603 -8.81 63.31 -30.98
N HIS A 604 -7.53 63.40 -31.43
CA HIS A 604 -7.00 64.21 -32.57
C HIS A 604 -5.61 63.62 -32.98
N ARG A 605 -5.29 63.27 -34.25
CA ARG A 605 -4.98 64.09 -35.47
C ARG A 605 -3.74 65.01 -35.23
N VAL A 606 -2.68 65.06 -36.05
CA VAL A 606 -2.55 65.01 -37.55
C VAL A 606 -1.25 64.29 -38.03
N PHE A 607 -1.20 63.93 -39.32
CA PHE A 607 -0.08 63.40 -40.12
C PHE A 607 1.28 64.15 -40.07
N VAL A 608 2.39 63.43 -40.33
CA VAL A 608 3.46 63.82 -41.28
C VAL A 608 3.94 62.57 -42.06
N THR A 609 4.43 62.76 -43.30
CA THR A 609 4.84 61.69 -44.23
C THR A 609 6.34 61.36 -44.25
N ASN A 610 6.63 60.19 -44.83
CA ASN A 610 7.94 59.64 -45.21
C ASN A 610 8.92 60.63 -45.90
N GLN A 611 10.20 60.66 -45.51
CA GLN A 611 11.32 61.07 -46.39
C GLN A 611 12.62 60.32 -46.05
N GLN A 612 13.35 59.90 -47.09
CA GLN A 612 14.74 59.49 -47.01
C GLN A 612 15.67 60.71 -47.03
N LYS A 613 16.86 60.62 -46.42
CA LYS A 613 18.03 61.43 -46.82
C LYS A 613 19.35 60.69 -46.57
N LYS A 614 20.33 60.93 -47.45
CA LYS A 614 21.68 60.36 -47.45
C LYS A 614 22.71 61.40 -47.00
N LEU A 615 23.82 60.97 -46.42
CA LEU A 615 25.21 61.50 -46.55
C LEU A 615 26.13 60.45 -45.88
N LYS A 616 27.00 59.70 -46.58
CA LYS A 616 28.31 60.02 -47.22
C LYS A 616 29.50 60.08 -46.24
N ALA A 617 30.61 59.43 -46.64
CA ALA A 617 31.71 58.97 -45.78
C ALA A 617 33.06 59.68 -46.00
N VAL A 618 34.03 59.42 -45.11
CA VAL A 618 35.51 59.58 -45.27
C VAL A 618 36.21 58.35 -44.61
N VAL A 619 37.42 57.99 -45.05
CA VAL A 619 38.16 56.69 -44.92
C VAL A 619 39.69 56.98 -44.98
N PRO A 620 40.66 56.17 -44.45
CA PRO A 620 40.63 54.77 -43.97
C PRO A 620 40.84 54.63 -42.43
N ILE A 621 41.68 53.80 -41.77
CA ILE A 621 43.03 53.20 -42.01
C ILE A 621 43.02 51.63 -41.96
N THR A 622 44.18 51.00 -42.22
CA THR A 622 44.55 49.56 -42.29
C THR A 622 44.62 48.80 -40.95
N SER A 623 44.66 47.46 -40.86
CA SER A 623 44.81 46.32 -41.83
C SER A 623 44.00 45.09 -41.36
N GLY A 624 43.44 44.21 -42.20
CA GLY A 624 44.09 43.09 -42.92
C GLY A 624 44.12 41.81 -42.04
N ILE A 625 43.70 40.59 -42.43
CA ILE A 625 43.68 39.89 -43.74
C ILE A 625 42.35 39.10 -43.96
N GLU A 626 42.14 38.58 -45.17
CA GLU A 626 40.91 37.94 -45.70
C GLU A 626 40.67 36.46 -45.30
N LEU A 627 39.43 35.99 -45.41
CA LEU A 627 39.12 34.80 -46.22
C LEU A 627 37.67 34.81 -46.77
N ALA A 628 37.43 34.03 -47.83
CA ALA A 628 36.30 34.18 -48.75
C ALA A 628 34.93 33.65 -48.25
N ARG A 629 33.85 34.27 -48.74
CA ARG A 629 32.44 33.87 -48.53
C ARG A 629 31.85 33.27 -49.81
N LYS A 630 31.43 32.00 -49.79
CA LYS A 630 30.49 31.45 -50.79
C LYS A 630 29.04 31.53 -50.28
N PRO A 631 28.04 31.81 -51.14
CA PRO A 631 26.64 31.82 -50.74
C PRO A 631 26.03 30.41 -50.82
N SER A 632 25.32 29.99 -49.79
CA SER A 632 24.44 28.81 -49.83
C SER A 632 22.99 29.22 -50.15
N THR A 633 22.34 28.42 -51.00
CA THR A 633 20.94 28.58 -51.38
C THR A 633 19.98 28.14 -50.25
N PRO A 634 18.72 28.62 -50.24
CA PRO A 634 17.75 28.24 -49.22
C PRO A 634 17.31 26.78 -49.39
N VAL A 635 17.89 25.88 -48.61
CA VAL A 635 17.44 24.48 -48.54
C VAL A 635 16.14 24.41 -47.75
N LYS A 636 15.04 24.06 -48.43
CA LYS A 636 13.84 23.53 -47.77
C LYS A 636 14.21 22.19 -47.13
N VAL A 637 14.33 22.16 -45.81
CA VAL A 637 14.24 20.91 -45.04
C VAL A 637 12.78 20.75 -44.65
N THR A 638 12.12 19.73 -45.18
CA THR A 638 10.81 19.26 -44.71
C THR A 638 10.95 18.81 -43.27
N GLY A 639 10.06 19.27 -42.39
CA GLY A 639 10.20 19.02 -40.95
C GLY A 639 9.71 17.65 -40.55
N ASP A 640 10.63 16.82 -40.05
CA ASP A 640 10.31 15.72 -39.13
C ASP A 640 10.49 16.19 -37.69
N SER A 641 9.50 15.89 -36.84
CA SER A 641 9.67 15.97 -35.38
C SER A 641 10.60 14.85 -34.89
N TYR A 642 11.19 15.03 -33.70
CA TYR A 642 11.97 14.07 -32.87
C TYR A 642 13.47 14.38 -32.64
N THR A 643 14.05 15.44 -33.22
CA THR A 643 15.47 15.81 -33.02
C THR A 643 15.67 17.11 -32.21
N ALA A 644 14.92 17.28 -31.11
CA ALA A 644 14.90 18.53 -30.32
C ALA A 644 14.99 18.37 -28.79
N ILE A 645 15.53 17.23 -28.29
CA ILE A 645 15.94 17.07 -26.88
C ILE A 645 17.34 16.46 -26.87
N GLY A 646 18.29 17.12 -26.20
CA GLY A 646 19.68 16.70 -26.13
C GLY A 646 19.95 15.55 -25.15
N LEU A 647 19.47 14.35 -25.45
CA LEU A 647 19.87 13.13 -24.75
C LEU A 647 21.22 12.66 -25.28
N ARG A 648 22.28 12.77 -24.47
CA ARG A 648 23.66 12.41 -24.90
C ARG A 648 23.94 10.89 -24.87
N PHE A 649 22.94 10.06 -24.54
CA PHE A 649 22.95 8.62 -24.71
C PHE A 649 21.78 8.18 -25.60
N GLN A 650 22.10 7.46 -26.69
CA GLN A 650 21.10 6.92 -27.64
C GLN A 650 20.21 5.82 -27.03
N GLY A 651 20.56 5.30 -25.84
CA GLY A 651 19.76 4.30 -25.12
C GLY A 651 18.47 4.86 -24.52
N GLY A 652 18.54 5.99 -23.79
CA GLY A 652 17.39 6.52 -23.03
C GLY A 652 16.20 6.90 -23.91
N GLN A 653 16.44 7.46 -25.10
CA GLN A 653 15.38 7.79 -26.05
C GLN A 653 14.71 6.53 -26.64
N LYS A 654 15.47 5.45 -26.85
CA LYS A 654 14.94 4.14 -27.26
C LYS A 654 14.15 3.48 -26.12
N LEU A 655 14.62 3.57 -24.88
CA LEU A 655 13.94 3.00 -23.72
C LEU A 655 12.54 3.62 -23.50
N LEU A 656 12.42 4.95 -23.61
CA LEU A 656 11.13 5.64 -23.53
C LEU A 656 10.18 5.26 -24.68
N GLN A 657 10.70 5.09 -25.90
CA GLN A 657 9.89 4.62 -27.03
C GLN A 657 9.45 3.16 -26.85
N LEU A 658 10.34 2.30 -26.35
CA LEU A 658 10.05 0.89 -26.04
C LEU A 658 8.98 0.77 -24.96
N ALA A 659 9.05 1.57 -23.89
CA ALA A 659 8.04 1.60 -22.82
C ALA A 659 6.64 1.95 -23.37
N HIS A 660 6.50 3.01 -24.18
CA HIS A 660 5.22 3.36 -24.79
C HIS A 660 4.69 2.28 -25.76
N ILE A 661 5.57 1.58 -26.47
CA ILE A 661 5.19 0.44 -27.32
C ILE A 661 4.68 -0.73 -26.46
N ILE A 662 5.34 -1.01 -25.33
CA ILE A 662 4.93 -2.05 -24.37
C ILE A 662 3.56 -1.73 -23.77
N PHE A 663 3.32 -0.51 -23.27
CA PHE A 663 2.00 -0.10 -22.75
C PHE A 663 0.90 -0.16 -23.83
N GLY A 664 1.19 0.31 -25.05
CA GLY A 664 0.26 0.23 -26.19
C GLY A 664 -0.12 -1.21 -26.53
N LEU A 665 0.87 -2.11 -26.59
CA LEU A 665 0.70 -3.54 -26.84
C LEU A 665 -0.04 -4.24 -25.70
N TRP A 666 0.26 -3.90 -24.45
CA TRP A 666 -0.42 -4.43 -23.26
C TRP A 666 -1.92 -4.10 -23.27
N GLY A 667 -2.28 -2.86 -23.62
CA GLY A 667 -3.68 -2.47 -23.82
C GLY A 667 -4.39 -3.28 -24.90
N VAL A 668 -3.69 -3.69 -25.96
CA VAL A 668 -4.24 -4.60 -27.00
C VAL A 668 -4.41 -6.02 -26.47
N ILE A 669 -3.44 -6.54 -25.70
CA ILE A 669 -3.51 -7.88 -25.08
C ILE A 669 -4.67 -7.95 -24.08
N VAL A 670 -4.76 -7.00 -23.15
CA VAL A 670 -5.82 -6.91 -22.13
C VAL A 670 -7.21 -6.76 -22.78
N LEU A 671 -7.33 -5.94 -23.83
CA LEU A 671 -8.58 -5.83 -24.60
C LEU A 671 -8.93 -7.14 -25.32
N GLY A 672 -7.95 -7.83 -25.92
CA GLY A 672 -8.15 -9.11 -26.59
C GLY A 672 -8.64 -10.20 -25.62
N LEU A 673 -8.05 -10.29 -24.43
CA LEU A 673 -8.45 -11.21 -23.36
C LEU A 673 -9.87 -10.92 -22.85
N HIS A 674 -10.21 -9.66 -22.62
CA HIS A 674 -11.57 -9.30 -22.20
C HIS A 674 -12.61 -9.50 -23.31
N ILE A 675 -12.26 -9.31 -24.59
CA ILE A 675 -13.12 -9.68 -25.73
C ILE A 675 -13.34 -11.19 -25.74
N GLN A 676 -12.28 -12.00 -25.60
CA GLN A 676 -12.35 -13.46 -25.56
C GLN A 676 -13.30 -13.96 -24.44
N ALA A 677 -13.26 -13.35 -23.26
CA ALA A 677 -14.19 -13.68 -22.17
C ALA A 677 -15.61 -13.08 -22.38
N SER A 678 -15.72 -11.93 -23.05
CA SER A 678 -17.00 -11.27 -23.36
C SER A 678 -17.82 -11.94 -24.48
N VAL A 679 -17.20 -12.76 -25.34
CA VAL A 679 -17.92 -13.51 -26.39
C VAL A 679 -18.46 -14.86 -25.94
N GLN A 680 -18.17 -15.30 -24.70
CA GLN A 680 -18.74 -16.53 -24.15
C GLN A 680 -20.29 -16.45 -24.14
N PRO A 681 -21.00 -17.50 -24.57
CA PRO A 681 -22.47 -17.51 -24.58
C PRO A 681 -23.04 -17.46 -23.17
N GLU A 682 -24.29 -17.02 -23.06
CA GLU A 682 -25.04 -17.03 -21.81
C GLU A 682 -25.88 -18.30 -21.73
N LEU A 683 -25.73 -19.05 -20.63
CA LEU A 683 -26.35 -20.36 -20.44
C LEU A 683 -27.41 -20.27 -19.33
N PRO A 684 -28.62 -20.84 -19.50
CA PRO A 684 -29.69 -20.73 -18.51
C PRO A 684 -29.32 -21.40 -17.17
N GLN A 685 -28.51 -22.47 -17.20
CA GLN A 685 -27.99 -23.13 -16.01
C GLN A 685 -26.83 -22.40 -15.31
N CYS A 686 -26.35 -21.28 -15.87
CA CYS A 686 -25.20 -20.51 -15.38
C CYS A 686 -25.68 -19.19 -14.74
N VAL A 687 -26.56 -19.30 -13.74
CA VAL A 687 -27.37 -18.17 -13.22
C VAL A 687 -26.52 -17.02 -12.66
N LEU A 688 -25.32 -17.29 -12.13
CA LEU A 688 -24.33 -16.27 -11.82
C LEU A 688 -23.06 -16.46 -12.65
N GLN A 689 -23.19 -16.28 -13.96
CA GLN A 689 -22.09 -16.34 -14.92
C GLN A 689 -21.04 -15.26 -14.66
N VAL A 690 -19.78 -15.67 -14.66
CA VAL A 690 -18.60 -14.81 -14.61
C VAL A 690 -17.81 -14.94 -15.91
N ARG A 691 -16.91 -13.99 -16.18
CA ARG A 691 -16.23 -13.89 -17.49
C ARG A 691 -14.71 -13.76 -17.32
N PRO A 692 -14.05 -14.78 -16.73
CA PRO A 692 -12.61 -14.78 -16.51
C PRO A 692 -11.82 -14.87 -17.82
N TRP A 693 -10.65 -14.24 -17.84
CA TRP A 693 -9.76 -14.25 -19.00
C TRP A 693 -9.09 -15.62 -19.17
N MET A 694 -8.79 -15.99 -20.43
CA MET A 694 -8.15 -17.26 -20.84
C MET A 694 -9.00 -18.54 -20.63
N VAL A 695 -10.17 -18.47 -19.99
CA VAL A 695 -11.08 -19.62 -19.85
C VAL A 695 -11.88 -19.83 -21.14
N SER A 696 -11.84 -21.05 -21.67
CA SER A 696 -12.35 -21.40 -23.01
C SER A 696 -13.84 -21.76 -23.06
N LYS A 697 -14.43 -22.15 -21.94
CA LYS A 697 -15.89 -22.34 -21.75
C LYS A 697 -16.50 -21.18 -20.93
N PRO A 698 -17.83 -21.06 -20.88
CA PRO A 698 -18.52 -20.27 -19.85
C PRO A 698 -18.11 -20.71 -18.43
N ALA A 699 -17.85 -19.73 -17.56
CA ALA A 699 -17.55 -19.95 -16.14
C ALA A 699 -18.72 -19.48 -15.28
N CYS A 700 -19.09 -20.25 -14.25
CA CYS A 700 -20.32 -20.04 -13.49
C CYS A 700 -19.99 -20.09 -12.01
N TYR A 701 -20.17 -19.00 -11.25
CA TYR A 701 -20.00 -19.06 -9.79
C TYR A 701 -21.14 -19.87 -9.17
N LEU A 702 -22.38 -19.58 -9.58
CA LEU A 702 -23.59 -20.36 -9.29
C LEU A 702 -24.04 -21.09 -10.55
N ALA A 703 -24.12 -22.41 -10.46
CA ALA A 703 -24.77 -23.27 -11.45
C ALA A 703 -26.11 -23.79 -10.90
N ILE A 704 -27.19 -23.67 -11.67
CA ILE A 704 -28.50 -24.24 -11.33
C ILE A 704 -28.93 -25.21 -12.43
N LEU A 705 -28.90 -26.50 -12.10
CA LEU A 705 -29.48 -27.57 -12.93
C LEU A 705 -30.97 -27.70 -12.61
N ASP A 706 -31.80 -26.84 -13.20
CA ASP A 706 -33.25 -26.99 -13.15
C ASP A 706 -33.74 -27.90 -14.29
N CYS A 707 -34.12 -29.14 -13.96
CA CYS A 707 -34.52 -30.13 -14.96
C CYS A 707 -35.80 -29.73 -15.71
N TYR A 708 -36.75 -29.05 -15.03
CA TYR A 708 -38.00 -28.59 -15.65
C TYR A 708 -37.72 -27.47 -16.67
N GLN A 709 -36.91 -26.47 -16.30
CA GLN A 709 -36.52 -25.37 -17.19
C GLN A 709 -35.68 -25.85 -18.38
N LEU A 710 -34.81 -26.85 -18.17
CA LEU A 710 -33.93 -27.42 -19.20
C LEU A 710 -34.59 -28.49 -20.07
N GLY A 711 -35.83 -28.90 -19.75
CA GLY A 711 -36.61 -29.89 -20.50
C GLY A 711 -36.07 -31.32 -20.43
N ILE A 712 -35.46 -31.71 -19.29
CA ILE A 712 -34.82 -33.01 -19.07
C ILE A 712 -35.44 -33.75 -17.88
N THR A 713 -35.17 -35.05 -17.74
CA THR A 713 -35.66 -35.87 -16.62
C THR A 713 -34.68 -35.97 -15.45
N GLY A 714 -33.40 -35.68 -15.68
CA GLY A 714 -32.32 -35.75 -14.69
C GLY A 714 -31.42 -36.97 -14.81
N LYS A 715 -31.52 -37.72 -15.93
CA LYS A 715 -30.72 -38.94 -16.13
C LYS A 715 -29.23 -38.67 -16.32
N LYS A 716 -28.41 -39.67 -16.06
CA LYS A 716 -26.93 -39.55 -15.99
C LYS A 716 -26.34 -38.90 -17.23
N ASP A 717 -26.77 -39.33 -18.42
CA ASP A 717 -26.34 -38.76 -19.71
C ASP A 717 -26.89 -37.33 -19.96
N GLU A 718 -28.12 -37.04 -19.52
CA GLU A 718 -28.74 -35.70 -19.67
C GLU A 718 -28.00 -34.67 -18.80
N VAL A 719 -27.74 -35.02 -17.55
CA VAL A 719 -27.02 -34.18 -16.58
C VAL A 719 -25.57 -33.99 -17.02
N HIS A 720 -24.89 -35.07 -17.41
CA HIS A 720 -23.52 -35.01 -17.92
C HIS A 720 -23.41 -34.14 -19.19
N ALA A 721 -24.39 -34.18 -20.09
CA ALA A 721 -24.43 -33.28 -21.24
C ALA A 721 -24.54 -31.81 -20.82
N ARG A 722 -25.49 -31.47 -19.91
CA ARG A 722 -25.71 -30.09 -19.44
C ARG A 722 -24.53 -29.52 -18.66
N TRP A 723 -23.86 -30.33 -17.84
CA TRP A 723 -22.67 -29.94 -17.10
C TRP A 723 -21.41 -29.82 -17.97
N ASN A 724 -21.41 -30.39 -19.18
CA ASN A 724 -20.32 -30.19 -20.14
C ASN A 724 -20.42 -28.88 -20.94
N GLU A 725 -21.54 -28.16 -20.88
CA GLU A 725 -21.71 -26.87 -21.57
C GLU A 725 -20.86 -25.74 -20.94
N PHE A 726 -20.48 -25.86 -19.65
CA PHE A 726 -19.68 -24.89 -18.90
C PHE A 726 -18.39 -25.49 -18.30
N ASP A 727 -17.58 -24.66 -17.64
CA ASP A 727 -16.40 -25.08 -16.89
C ASP A 727 -16.76 -25.42 -15.43
N ARG A 728 -16.87 -26.72 -15.14
CA ARG A 728 -17.26 -27.27 -13.83
C ARG A 728 -16.27 -26.88 -12.72
N SER A 729 -15.00 -26.70 -13.04
CA SER A 729 -13.97 -26.31 -12.06
C SER A 729 -14.14 -24.89 -11.52
N THR A 730 -14.98 -24.07 -12.15
CA THR A 730 -15.27 -22.68 -11.75
C THR A 730 -16.46 -22.54 -10.80
N VAL A 731 -17.21 -23.62 -10.56
CA VAL A 731 -18.44 -23.60 -9.77
C VAL A 731 -18.15 -23.60 -8.28
N VAL A 732 -18.70 -22.59 -7.60
CA VAL A 732 -18.64 -22.42 -6.14
C VAL A 732 -19.95 -22.87 -5.48
N THR A 733 -21.09 -22.70 -6.14
CA THR A 733 -22.39 -23.15 -5.64
C THR A 733 -23.13 -23.94 -6.72
N LEU A 734 -23.58 -25.15 -6.39
CA LEU A 734 -24.34 -26.02 -7.28
C LEU A 734 -25.75 -26.26 -6.71
N ALA A 735 -26.78 -25.76 -7.39
CA ALA A 735 -28.16 -26.11 -7.10
C ALA A 735 -28.70 -27.10 -8.16
N ILE A 736 -29.47 -28.09 -7.72
CA ILE A 736 -30.18 -29.05 -8.57
C ILE A 736 -31.67 -28.96 -8.20
N ARG A 737 -32.54 -28.76 -9.19
CA ARG A 737 -33.96 -28.44 -8.97
C ARG A 737 -34.86 -29.22 -9.92
N HIS A 738 -36.03 -29.62 -9.43
CA HIS A 738 -37.14 -30.16 -10.24
C HIS A 738 -36.79 -31.40 -11.09
N CYS A 739 -35.83 -32.22 -10.67
CA CYS A 739 -35.41 -33.42 -11.39
C CYS A 739 -36.23 -34.64 -10.93
N PRO A 740 -37.20 -35.15 -11.73
CA PRO A 740 -38.07 -36.26 -11.33
C PRO A 740 -37.36 -37.62 -11.29
N ALA A 741 -36.17 -37.72 -11.89
CA ALA A 741 -35.35 -38.93 -11.96
C ALA A 741 -33.86 -38.57 -11.98
N LEU A 742 -33.36 -37.93 -10.91
CA LEU A 742 -31.96 -37.50 -10.81
C LEU A 742 -31.02 -38.70 -10.66
N GLU A 743 -30.09 -38.82 -11.59
CA GLU A 743 -28.99 -39.78 -11.62
C GLU A 743 -27.69 -39.00 -11.69
N VAL A 744 -26.93 -38.92 -10.58
CA VAL A 744 -25.75 -38.06 -10.48
C VAL A 744 -24.56 -38.67 -11.23
N PRO A 745 -24.01 -37.98 -12.26
CA PRO A 745 -22.88 -38.49 -13.03
C PRO A 745 -21.54 -38.21 -12.36
N ASP A 746 -20.62 -39.15 -12.51
CA ASP A 746 -19.23 -39.19 -12.01
C ASP A 746 -18.47 -37.86 -12.21
N SER A 747 -18.82 -37.13 -13.28
CA SER A 747 -18.41 -35.76 -13.59
C SER A 747 -18.66 -34.69 -12.50
N ILE A 748 -19.38 -35.03 -11.42
CA ILE A 748 -19.47 -34.20 -10.21
C ILE A 748 -18.10 -34.02 -9.55
N GLY A 749 -17.19 -34.99 -9.68
CA GLY A 749 -15.84 -34.93 -9.08
C GLY A 749 -14.96 -33.79 -9.59
N ASP A 750 -15.29 -33.15 -10.71
CA ASP A 750 -14.52 -32.04 -11.29
C ASP A 750 -14.97 -30.65 -10.76
N PHE A 751 -15.93 -30.60 -9.83
CA PHE A 751 -16.48 -29.37 -9.23
C PHE A 751 -15.61 -28.87 -8.04
N HIS A 752 -14.30 -28.75 -8.27
CA HIS A 752 -13.30 -28.62 -7.20
C HIS A 752 -13.43 -27.41 -6.28
N LEU A 753 -14.02 -26.31 -6.74
CA LEU A 753 -14.22 -25.08 -5.95
C LEU A 753 -15.59 -25.01 -5.25
N THR A 754 -16.43 -26.06 -5.35
CA THR A 754 -17.80 -26.02 -4.83
C THR A 754 -17.81 -26.04 -3.29
N THR A 755 -18.27 -24.94 -2.70
CA THR A 755 -18.49 -24.78 -1.26
C THR A 755 -19.83 -25.35 -0.81
N GLY A 756 -20.80 -25.53 -1.71
CA GLY A 756 -22.04 -26.20 -1.33
C GLY A 756 -22.95 -26.66 -2.46
N ILE A 757 -23.74 -27.68 -2.12
CA ILE A 757 -24.66 -28.35 -3.03
C ILE A 757 -26.08 -28.34 -2.43
N LYS A 758 -27.05 -27.78 -3.15
CA LYS A 758 -28.49 -27.83 -2.81
C LYS A 758 -29.22 -28.75 -3.80
N VAL A 759 -30.01 -29.70 -3.31
CA VAL A 759 -30.97 -30.46 -4.11
C VAL A 759 -32.37 -30.11 -3.62
N TYR A 760 -33.21 -29.52 -4.48
CA TYR A 760 -34.55 -29.07 -4.17
C TYR A 760 -35.61 -29.80 -5.02
N ASN A 761 -36.70 -30.26 -4.38
CA ASN A 761 -37.92 -30.77 -5.02
C ASN A 761 -37.63 -31.76 -6.17
N SER A 762 -36.82 -32.78 -5.88
CA SER A 762 -36.27 -33.73 -6.86
C SER A 762 -36.24 -35.15 -6.28
N THR A 763 -36.28 -36.17 -7.14
CA THR A 763 -36.13 -37.58 -6.75
C THR A 763 -34.73 -38.06 -7.10
N ILE A 764 -33.96 -38.58 -6.14
CA ILE A 764 -32.63 -39.15 -6.40
C ILE A 764 -32.80 -40.66 -6.66
N ASN A 765 -32.59 -41.09 -7.91
CA ASN A 765 -32.64 -42.49 -8.32
C ASN A 765 -31.25 -43.14 -8.20
N GLU A 766 -30.20 -42.46 -8.65
CA GLU A 766 -28.81 -42.93 -8.58
C GLU A 766 -27.90 -41.80 -8.11
N TRP A 767 -27.02 -42.10 -7.15
CA TRP A 767 -25.82 -41.32 -6.87
C TRP A 767 -24.80 -42.30 -6.29
N GLY A 768 -24.12 -43.01 -7.19
CA GLY A 768 -23.22 -44.11 -6.86
C GLY A 768 -21.83 -43.66 -6.38
N PRO A 769 -21.01 -44.61 -5.91
CA PRO A 769 -19.69 -44.32 -5.31
C PRO A 769 -18.65 -43.79 -6.31
N SER A 770 -18.86 -43.93 -7.62
CA SER A 770 -18.03 -43.29 -8.65
C SER A 770 -18.28 -41.79 -8.78
N ALA A 771 -19.43 -41.30 -8.29
CA ALA A 771 -19.82 -39.90 -8.22
C ALA A 771 -19.72 -39.37 -6.77
N ALA A 772 -18.80 -39.91 -5.96
CA ALA A 772 -18.70 -39.60 -4.55
C ALA A 772 -18.24 -38.16 -4.28
N ILE A 773 -18.88 -37.51 -3.32
CA ILE A 773 -18.38 -36.29 -2.68
C ILE A 773 -17.23 -36.70 -1.76
N THR A 774 -16.02 -36.30 -2.15
CA THR A 774 -14.80 -36.58 -1.41
C THR A 774 -14.01 -35.33 -1.05
N ASN A 775 -13.25 -35.37 0.03
CA ASN A 775 -12.31 -34.34 0.45
C ASN A 775 -11.23 -34.11 -0.61
N THR A 776 -10.74 -35.19 -1.22
CA THR A 776 -9.79 -35.15 -2.35
C THR A 776 -10.32 -34.30 -3.51
N ASN A 777 -11.61 -34.39 -3.86
CA ASN A 777 -12.19 -33.71 -5.01
C ASN A 777 -12.92 -32.39 -4.69
N HIS A 778 -13.39 -32.21 -3.44
CA HIS A 778 -14.28 -31.12 -2.99
C HIS A 778 -13.81 -30.53 -1.65
N PHE A 779 -12.50 -30.33 -1.49
CA PHE A 779 -11.87 -29.79 -0.27
C PHE A 779 -12.43 -28.44 0.22
N SER A 780 -13.13 -27.69 -0.65
CA SER A 780 -13.78 -26.41 -0.31
C SER A 780 -15.19 -26.56 0.29
N MET A 781 -15.75 -27.76 0.42
CA MET A 781 -17.17 -27.94 0.75
C MET A 781 -17.50 -27.64 2.22
N ILE A 782 -18.58 -26.87 2.43
CA ILE A 782 -19.02 -26.25 3.69
C ILE A 782 -20.50 -26.58 4.02
N TRP A 783 -21.35 -26.85 3.01
CA TRP A 783 -22.75 -27.25 3.23
C TRP A 783 -23.32 -28.19 2.15
N LEU A 784 -24.28 -29.03 2.56
CA LEU A 784 -25.03 -29.96 1.69
C LEU A 784 -26.51 -29.95 2.14
N TYR A 785 -27.43 -29.61 1.23
CA TYR A 785 -28.85 -29.49 1.57
C TYR A 785 -29.74 -30.36 0.66
N PHE A 786 -30.56 -31.21 1.26
CA PHE A 786 -31.62 -31.96 0.58
C PHE A 786 -32.98 -31.45 1.05
N VAL A 787 -33.68 -30.71 0.19
CA VAL A 787 -34.94 -30.00 0.52
C VAL A 787 -36.07 -30.53 -0.36
N ARG A 788 -37.14 -31.06 0.25
CA ARG A 788 -38.23 -31.75 -0.48
C ARG A 788 -37.72 -32.86 -1.43
N VAL A 789 -36.62 -33.52 -1.06
CA VAL A 789 -36.02 -34.61 -1.85
C VAL A 789 -36.73 -35.94 -1.59
N HIS A 790 -37.05 -36.68 -2.64
CA HIS A 790 -37.54 -38.05 -2.53
C HIS A 790 -36.40 -39.06 -2.74
N LEU A 791 -36.31 -40.04 -1.84
CA LEU A 791 -35.35 -41.14 -1.88
C LEU A 791 -36.15 -42.46 -2.03
N PRO A 792 -36.28 -43.05 -3.23
CA PRO A 792 -37.20 -44.17 -3.49
C PRO A 792 -36.96 -45.43 -2.66
N ASN A 793 -35.74 -45.58 -2.12
CA ASN A 793 -35.32 -46.70 -1.26
C ASN A 793 -35.30 -46.36 0.24
N GLY A 794 -35.65 -45.11 0.63
CA GLY A 794 -35.59 -44.62 2.01
C GLY A 794 -34.18 -44.50 2.61
N LYS A 795 -33.13 -44.49 1.78
CA LYS A 795 -31.73 -44.43 2.23
C LYS A 795 -31.00 -43.23 1.63
N LEU A 796 -30.04 -42.68 2.38
CA LEU A 796 -29.07 -41.72 1.84
C LEU A 796 -28.26 -42.37 0.71
N PRO A 797 -27.90 -41.64 -0.36
CA PRO A 797 -27.14 -42.22 -1.47
C PRO A 797 -25.68 -42.53 -1.14
N GLU A 798 -25.13 -43.57 -1.75
CA GLU A 798 -23.74 -44.02 -1.51
C GLU A 798 -22.69 -42.96 -1.85
N GLY A 799 -22.95 -42.10 -2.83
CA GLY A 799 -22.07 -41.00 -3.22
C GLY A 799 -21.89 -39.90 -2.15
N ILE A 800 -22.69 -39.88 -1.07
CA ILE A 800 -22.45 -39.01 0.10
C ILE A 800 -22.04 -39.81 1.35
N MET A 801 -21.67 -41.09 1.18
CA MET A 801 -21.24 -42.00 2.26
C MET A 801 -19.76 -42.43 2.10
N SER A 802 -18.95 -41.57 1.45
CA SER A 802 -17.50 -41.78 1.31
C SER A 802 -16.79 -41.81 2.65
N SER A 803 -15.77 -42.66 2.78
CA SER A 803 -14.83 -42.62 3.91
C SER A 803 -13.83 -41.45 3.85
N ASP A 804 -13.69 -40.83 2.68
CA ASP A 804 -12.94 -39.58 2.46
C ASP A 804 -13.92 -38.41 2.23
N PHE A 805 -14.92 -38.20 3.10
CA PHE A 805 -15.85 -37.08 2.96
C PHE A 805 -15.17 -35.74 3.37
N PRO A 806 -15.53 -34.57 2.79
CA PRO A 806 -14.84 -33.30 3.03
C PRO A 806 -14.61 -32.91 4.50
N GLY A 807 -13.34 -32.64 4.83
CA GLY A 807 -12.85 -32.52 6.21
C GLY A 807 -13.11 -31.19 6.89
N ASN A 808 -13.66 -30.17 6.21
CA ASN A 808 -14.19 -28.97 6.89
C ASN A 808 -15.46 -29.28 7.70
N PHE A 809 -16.03 -30.49 7.53
CA PHE A 809 -16.86 -31.16 8.52
C PHE A 809 -15.98 -32.13 9.34
N GLU A 810 -15.07 -31.62 10.18
CA GLU A 810 -14.40 -32.50 11.13
C GLU A 810 -15.44 -33.03 12.12
N LEU A 811 -15.80 -34.31 11.99
CA LEU A 811 -15.43 -35.35 12.95
C LEU A 811 -15.81 -36.76 12.45
N THR A 812 -15.17 -37.79 13.00
CA THR A 812 -15.05 -39.12 12.36
C THR A 812 -15.93 -40.23 12.96
N GLY A 813 -17.22 -40.28 12.59
CA GLY A 813 -17.88 -41.57 12.32
C GLY A 813 -19.26 -41.88 12.92
N VAL A 814 -19.54 -43.19 13.03
CA VAL A 814 -20.87 -43.86 12.96
C VAL A 814 -20.86 -45.14 13.83
N PRO A 815 -21.99 -45.80 14.21
CA PRO A 815 -23.37 -45.31 14.45
C PRO A 815 -23.68 -44.53 15.74
N PRO A 816 -22.79 -44.38 16.74
CA PRO A 816 -22.78 -43.25 17.69
C PRO A 816 -22.66 -41.86 17.02
N VAL A 817 -23.41 -41.63 15.94
CA VAL A 817 -23.35 -40.47 15.04
C VAL A 817 -23.51 -39.17 15.80
N ILE A 818 -24.52 -39.08 16.65
CA ILE A 818 -24.83 -37.84 17.37
C ILE A 818 -23.70 -37.47 18.34
N LEU A 819 -23.12 -38.45 19.04
CA LEU A 819 -21.96 -38.25 19.92
C LEU A 819 -20.61 -38.09 19.16
N ARG A 820 -20.55 -38.39 17.86
CA ARG A 820 -19.32 -38.33 17.05
C ARG A 820 -19.28 -37.21 16.03
N LEU A 821 -20.43 -36.69 15.60
CA LEU A 821 -20.51 -35.45 14.82
C LEU A 821 -20.27 -34.20 15.68
N ASP A 822 -20.32 -34.36 17.02
CA ASP A 822 -20.33 -33.32 18.05
C ASP A 822 -21.13 -32.05 17.64
N PRO A 823 -22.37 -32.23 17.14
CA PRO A 823 -23.05 -31.20 16.35
C PRO A 823 -23.49 -30.02 17.22
N TYR A 824 -23.02 -28.82 16.88
CA TYR A 824 -23.42 -27.55 17.50
C TYR A 824 -24.95 -27.37 17.63
N SER A 825 -25.73 -27.94 16.70
CA SER A 825 -27.19 -28.00 16.79
C SER A 825 -27.78 -29.24 16.14
N ILE A 826 -28.87 -29.77 16.72
CA ILE A 826 -29.66 -30.88 16.16
C ILE A 826 -31.13 -30.46 16.07
N SER A 827 -31.78 -30.77 14.95
CA SER A 827 -33.24 -30.62 14.82
C SER A 827 -33.93 -31.93 14.43
N PHE A 828 -34.93 -32.28 15.22
CA PHE A 828 -35.90 -33.35 14.97
C PHE A 828 -37.30 -32.80 14.65
N THR A 829 -37.47 -31.48 14.54
CA THR A 829 -38.77 -30.80 14.45
C THR A 829 -39.69 -31.42 13.38
N GLY A 830 -40.91 -31.81 13.77
CA GLY A 830 -41.90 -32.45 12.89
C GLY A 830 -41.59 -33.90 12.47
N SER A 831 -40.56 -34.54 13.04
CA SER A 831 -40.25 -35.95 12.77
C SER A 831 -41.23 -36.90 13.47
N PRO A 832 -41.52 -38.10 12.90
CA PRO A 832 -42.39 -39.11 13.52
C PRO A 832 -41.70 -39.88 14.66
N ILE A 833 -41.02 -39.16 15.56
CA ILE A 833 -40.28 -39.68 16.71
C ILE A 833 -41.19 -39.71 17.94
N THR A 834 -41.21 -40.86 18.62
CA THR A 834 -42.02 -41.12 19.83
C THR A 834 -41.19 -41.41 21.08
N GLU A 835 -39.89 -41.65 20.92
CA GLU A 835 -38.94 -42.01 21.98
C GLU A 835 -37.55 -41.46 21.64
N LEU A 836 -36.75 -41.07 22.64
CA LEU A 836 -35.43 -40.47 22.47
C LEU A 836 -34.39 -41.20 23.32
N SER A 837 -33.21 -41.44 22.76
CA SER A 837 -32.09 -42.09 23.45
C SER A 837 -31.37 -41.09 24.38
N PRO A 838 -30.90 -41.50 25.58
CA PRO A 838 -30.17 -40.63 26.50
C PRO A 838 -28.98 -39.90 25.86
N GLU A 839 -28.27 -40.59 24.96
CA GLU A 839 -27.07 -40.13 24.25
C GLU A 839 -27.26 -38.83 23.46
N VAL A 840 -28.51 -38.46 23.11
CA VAL A 840 -28.82 -37.18 22.47
C VAL A 840 -28.47 -36.00 23.38
N PHE A 841 -28.54 -36.18 24.71
CA PHE A 841 -28.27 -35.15 25.71
C PHE A 841 -26.84 -35.21 26.27
N GLU A 842 -25.99 -36.13 25.78
CA GLU A 842 -24.62 -36.35 26.26
C GLU A 842 -23.53 -35.89 25.27
N VAL A 843 -23.92 -35.17 24.21
CA VAL A 843 -23.03 -34.55 23.21
C VAL A 843 -22.23 -33.40 23.83
N SER A 844 -20.92 -33.30 23.58
CA SER A 844 -20.04 -32.33 24.25
C SER A 844 -20.38 -30.88 23.87
N GLU A 845 -20.37 -30.58 22.57
CA GLU A 845 -20.37 -29.23 22.01
C GLU A 845 -21.74 -28.78 21.45
N MET A 846 -22.79 -29.60 21.61
CA MET A 846 -24.15 -29.24 21.16
C MET A 846 -24.75 -28.13 22.03
N VAL A 847 -25.08 -26.99 21.43
CA VAL A 847 -25.67 -25.82 22.12
C VAL A 847 -27.19 -25.77 21.98
N TYR A 848 -27.75 -26.26 20.87
CA TYR A 848 -29.19 -26.17 20.55
C TYR A 848 -29.80 -27.52 20.17
N LEU A 849 -30.90 -27.90 20.82
CA LEU A 849 -31.67 -29.11 20.51
C LEU A 849 -33.14 -28.76 20.20
N TYR A 850 -33.54 -28.94 18.94
CA TYR A 850 -34.89 -28.62 18.46
C TYR A 850 -35.75 -29.88 18.33
N MET A 851 -36.84 -29.96 19.10
CA MET A 851 -37.75 -31.11 19.20
C MET A 851 -39.22 -30.68 19.12
N GLY A 852 -39.53 -29.66 18.31
CA GLY A 852 -40.91 -29.16 18.15
C GLY A 852 -41.81 -30.11 17.35
N SER A 853 -43.09 -30.20 17.69
CA SER A 853 -44.08 -31.03 16.97
C SER A 853 -43.67 -32.50 16.79
N ILE A 854 -43.00 -33.11 17.80
CA ILE A 854 -42.72 -34.56 17.83
C ILE A 854 -43.57 -35.27 18.90
N ALA A 855 -43.89 -36.54 18.65
CA ALA A 855 -44.88 -37.31 19.41
C ALA A 855 -44.32 -37.99 20.69
N ILE A 856 -43.28 -37.42 21.30
CA ILE A 856 -42.72 -37.89 22.57
C ILE A 856 -43.66 -37.59 23.76
N GLN A 857 -43.60 -38.41 24.80
CA GLN A 857 -44.37 -38.25 26.05
C GLN A 857 -43.49 -37.88 27.25
N GLU A 858 -42.23 -38.35 27.27
CA GLU A 858 -41.24 -38.04 28.29
C GLU A 858 -39.85 -37.86 27.66
N LEU A 859 -38.94 -37.21 28.39
CA LEU A 859 -37.51 -37.20 28.07
C LEU A 859 -36.83 -38.46 28.64
N PRO A 860 -35.69 -38.92 28.09
CA PRO A 860 -34.98 -40.09 28.59
C PRO A 860 -34.60 -39.95 30.07
N ARG A 861 -34.89 -40.99 30.86
CA ARG A 861 -34.67 -41.00 32.32
C ARG A 861 -33.21 -41.12 32.73
N ASN A 862 -32.41 -41.82 31.93
CA ASN A 862 -31.04 -42.25 32.29
C ASN A 862 -29.96 -41.42 31.57
N VAL A 863 -30.09 -40.09 31.52
CA VAL A 863 -28.97 -39.21 31.09
C VAL A 863 -27.96 -39.15 32.24
N THR A 864 -26.70 -39.50 31.96
CA THR A 864 -25.63 -39.68 32.96
C THR A 864 -24.51 -38.67 32.84
N ASN A 865 -24.24 -38.18 31.63
CA ASN A 865 -23.20 -37.21 31.32
C ASN A 865 -23.80 -36.03 30.53
N PHE A 866 -24.73 -35.31 31.16
CA PHE A 866 -25.45 -34.20 30.51
C PHE A 866 -24.48 -33.16 29.96
N SER A 867 -24.61 -32.88 28.66
CA SER A 867 -23.78 -31.98 27.85
C SER A 867 -23.32 -30.73 28.62
N PRO A 868 -22.03 -30.35 28.56
CA PRO A 868 -21.56 -29.09 29.13
C PRO A 868 -22.02 -27.86 28.32
N ALA A 869 -22.16 -27.97 27.00
CA ALA A 869 -22.47 -26.86 26.10
C ALA A 869 -23.98 -26.60 25.89
N LEU A 870 -24.84 -27.60 26.13
CA LEU A 870 -26.28 -27.49 25.85
C LEU A 870 -26.94 -26.38 26.67
N ALA A 871 -27.42 -25.36 25.95
CA ALA A 871 -28.00 -24.15 26.53
C ALA A 871 -29.48 -23.96 26.14
N TYR A 872 -29.93 -24.49 25.00
CA TYR A 872 -31.30 -24.29 24.51
C TYR A 872 -31.99 -25.59 24.06
N ILE A 873 -33.18 -25.84 24.60
CA ILE A 873 -34.04 -26.97 24.28
C ILE A 873 -35.42 -26.46 23.83
N TYR A 874 -35.86 -26.84 22.63
CA TYR A 874 -37.17 -26.48 22.08
C TYR A 874 -38.08 -27.70 22.09
N LEU A 875 -39.20 -27.63 22.81
CA LEU A 875 -40.15 -28.72 23.03
C LEU A 875 -41.60 -28.28 22.72
N THR A 876 -41.76 -27.37 21.76
CA THR A 876 -43.05 -26.85 21.33
C THR A 876 -43.96 -27.96 20.77
N ASP A 877 -45.27 -27.87 21.00
CA ASP A 877 -46.26 -28.85 20.52
C ASP A 877 -45.98 -30.32 20.89
N THR A 878 -45.27 -30.58 22.01
CA THR A 878 -44.96 -31.95 22.47
C THR A 878 -45.90 -32.42 23.59
N ASN A 879 -46.04 -33.75 23.76
CA ASN A 879 -46.82 -34.33 24.86
C ASN A 879 -46.01 -34.42 26.19
N VAL A 880 -44.88 -33.70 26.32
CA VAL A 880 -44.08 -33.69 27.55
C VAL A 880 -44.84 -32.94 28.64
N SER A 881 -45.06 -33.60 29.77
CA SER A 881 -45.75 -33.06 30.95
C SER A 881 -44.89 -32.99 32.22
N PHE A 882 -43.68 -33.56 32.22
CA PHE A 882 -42.77 -33.51 33.36
C PHE A 882 -41.29 -33.67 32.95
N PHE A 883 -40.38 -33.39 33.89
CA PHE A 883 -38.93 -33.48 33.70
C PHE A 883 -38.23 -34.30 34.80
N TRP A 884 -37.19 -35.03 34.42
CA TRP A 884 -36.29 -35.72 35.36
C TRP A 884 -35.25 -34.75 35.95
N SER A 885 -34.74 -35.04 37.15
CA SER A 885 -33.82 -34.14 37.87
C SER A 885 -32.47 -33.86 37.19
N TRP A 886 -32.10 -34.57 36.12
CA TRP A 886 -30.92 -34.20 35.33
C TRP A 886 -31.10 -32.88 34.55
N ILE A 887 -32.35 -32.45 34.30
CA ILE A 887 -32.68 -31.13 33.72
C ILE A 887 -32.27 -29.99 34.67
N ASP A 888 -32.17 -30.23 35.99
CA ASP A 888 -31.79 -29.18 36.95
C ASP A 888 -30.38 -28.61 36.66
N LEU A 889 -29.50 -29.40 36.03
CA LEU A 889 -28.19 -28.94 35.55
C LEU A 889 -28.28 -27.89 34.42
N LEU A 890 -29.36 -27.87 33.64
CA LEU A 890 -29.63 -26.81 32.65
C LEU A 890 -30.19 -25.56 33.34
N VAL A 891 -31.04 -25.75 34.37
CA VAL A 891 -31.63 -24.67 35.18
C VAL A 891 -30.52 -23.89 35.89
N GLU A 892 -29.70 -24.57 36.70
CA GLU A 892 -28.64 -23.98 37.52
C GLU A 892 -27.63 -23.15 36.71
N ARG A 893 -27.29 -23.59 35.49
CA ARG A 893 -26.36 -22.89 34.59
C ARG A 893 -26.93 -21.63 33.96
N ASN A 894 -28.26 -21.47 33.91
CA ASN A 894 -28.92 -20.39 33.17
C ASN A 894 -29.67 -19.39 34.08
N LEU A 895 -29.47 -19.44 35.40
CA LEU A 895 -30.11 -18.51 36.36
C LEU A 895 -29.78 -17.02 36.13
N ASP A 896 -28.61 -16.72 35.54
CA ASP A 896 -28.17 -15.36 35.15
C ASP A 896 -28.45 -15.05 33.67
N SER A 897 -29.24 -15.87 32.98
CA SER A 897 -29.53 -15.70 31.54
C SER A 897 -30.44 -14.49 31.27
N THR A 898 -30.40 -14.00 30.03
CA THR A 898 -31.40 -13.04 29.50
C THR A 898 -32.49 -13.72 28.67
N ARG A 899 -32.44 -15.05 28.53
CA ARG A 899 -33.35 -15.88 27.74
C ARG A 899 -33.63 -17.20 28.44
N ALA A 900 -34.90 -17.60 28.45
CA ALA A 900 -35.32 -18.93 28.86
C ALA A 900 -34.59 -20.02 28.05
N PRO A 901 -33.87 -20.96 28.68
CA PRO A 901 -33.25 -22.10 27.99
C PRO A 901 -34.27 -23.11 27.44
N MET A 902 -35.52 -23.10 27.91
CA MET A 902 -36.56 -24.04 27.47
C MET A 902 -37.72 -23.31 26.79
N LEU A 903 -37.99 -23.62 25.52
CA LEU A 903 -39.03 -23.02 24.69
C LEU A 903 -40.13 -24.04 24.38
N MET A 904 -41.33 -23.82 24.91
CA MET A 904 -42.28 -24.91 25.21
C MET A 904 -43.76 -24.59 24.95
N GLY A 905 -44.08 -23.55 24.18
CA GLY A 905 -45.47 -23.25 23.81
C GLY A 905 -46.19 -24.45 23.14
N GLY A 906 -47.49 -24.58 23.37
CA GLY A 906 -48.29 -25.73 22.95
C GLY A 906 -48.06 -27.04 23.72
N SER A 907 -46.97 -27.19 24.49
CA SER A 907 -46.67 -28.44 25.24
C SER A 907 -47.65 -28.73 26.39
N ILE A 908 -47.81 -29.99 26.79
CA ILE A 908 -48.69 -30.35 27.92
C ILE A 908 -48.22 -29.67 29.23
N TYR A 909 -46.91 -29.63 29.49
CA TYR A 909 -46.34 -28.93 30.65
C TYR A 909 -46.75 -27.45 30.70
N CYS A 910 -46.62 -26.70 29.59
CA CYS A 910 -47.06 -25.30 29.53
C CYS A 910 -48.58 -25.15 29.68
N ASN A 911 -49.36 -26.06 29.09
CA ASN A 911 -50.82 -26.11 29.25
C ASN A 911 -51.28 -26.41 30.69
N GLU A 912 -50.44 -26.96 31.56
CA GLU A 912 -50.71 -27.10 33.00
C GLU A 912 -50.15 -25.92 33.80
N LEU A 913 -48.92 -25.48 33.51
CA LEU A 913 -48.30 -24.32 34.15
C LEU A 913 -49.12 -23.04 33.96
N GLU A 914 -49.76 -22.85 32.81
CA GLU A 914 -50.65 -21.70 32.60
C GLU A 914 -51.89 -21.76 33.51
N LYS A 915 -52.51 -22.94 33.67
CA LYS A 915 -53.66 -23.14 34.57
C LYS A 915 -53.27 -22.86 36.03
N ILE A 916 -52.09 -23.32 36.45
CA ILE A 916 -51.56 -23.05 37.79
C ILE A 916 -51.32 -21.55 37.97
N ASN A 917 -50.72 -20.89 36.98
CA ASN A 917 -50.51 -19.43 37.02
C ASN A 917 -51.82 -18.61 37.03
N ARG A 918 -52.90 -19.12 36.42
CA ARG A 918 -54.25 -18.53 36.46
C ARG A 918 -55.04 -18.87 37.73
N GLY A 919 -54.56 -19.78 38.59
CA GLY A 919 -55.27 -20.26 39.78
C GLY A 919 -56.40 -21.26 39.47
N GLU A 920 -56.33 -21.93 38.32
CA GLU A 920 -57.27 -23.00 37.92
C GLU A 920 -56.85 -24.38 38.46
N ALA A 921 -55.61 -24.53 38.96
CA ALA A 921 -55.07 -25.72 39.62
C ALA A 921 -53.96 -25.34 40.63
N ASP A 922 -53.79 -26.14 41.69
CA ASP A 922 -52.75 -25.91 42.72
C ASP A 922 -51.41 -26.61 42.41
N THR A 923 -51.42 -27.68 41.60
CA THR A 923 -50.24 -28.48 41.22
C THR A 923 -50.38 -29.02 39.79
N PHE A 924 -49.26 -29.51 39.22
CA PHE A 924 -49.29 -30.37 38.03
C PHE A 924 -50.10 -31.66 38.27
N THR A 925 -50.55 -32.31 37.20
CA THR A 925 -51.30 -33.57 37.27
C THR A 925 -50.42 -34.79 37.58
N VAL A 926 -49.11 -34.69 37.32
CA VAL A 926 -48.12 -35.73 37.62
C VAL A 926 -47.78 -35.69 39.11
N SER A 927 -48.00 -36.80 39.82
CA SER A 927 -47.72 -36.93 41.26
C SER A 927 -46.25 -36.62 41.60
N PRO A 928 -45.96 -35.78 42.62
CA PRO A 928 -44.59 -35.45 43.02
C PRO A 928 -43.71 -36.66 43.32
N SER A 929 -42.45 -36.60 42.88
CA SER A 929 -41.45 -37.66 43.04
C SER A 929 -40.05 -37.06 43.22
N SER A 930 -39.23 -37.64 44.10
CA SER A 930 -37.84 -37.20 44.35
C SER A 930 -36.85 -37.58 43.22
N GLN A 931 -37.36 -37.79 42.01
CA GLN A 931 -36.61 -38.08 40.78
C GLN A 931 -36.96 -37.08 39.67
N TYR A 932 -37.92 -36.19 39.92
CA TYR A 932 -38.29 -35.12 39.01
C TYR A 932 -37.53 -33.83 39.32
N SER A 933 -37.43 -32.98 38.31
CA SER A 933 -36.80 -31.66 38.35
C SER A 933 -37.50 -30.72 39.33
N MET A 934 -36.77 -29.71 39.83
CA MET A 934 -37.37 -28.57 40.54
C MET A 934 -38.42 -27.83 39.70
N LEU A 935 -38.42 -27.98 38.37
CA LEU A 935 -39.47 -27.48 37.48
C LEU A 935 -40.85 -28.11 37.71
N MET A 936 -40.95 -29.18 38.49
CA MET A 936 -42.22 -29.78 38.91
C MET A 936 -42.72 -29.26 40.27
N ASP A 937 -41.96 -28.39 40.95
CA ASP A 937 -42.27 -27.90 42.29
C ASP A 937 -42.63 -26.40 42.28
N VAL A 938 -43.94 -26.11 42.33
CA VAL A 938 -44.50 -24.75 42.15
C VAL A 938 -44.71 -24.00 43.47
N PHE A 939 -43.98 -24.35 44.54
CA PHE A 939 -43.92 -23.48 45.72
C PHE A 939 -43.36 -22.09 45.35
N ASP A 940 -43.82 -21.04 46.04
CA ASP A 940 -43.50 -19.63 45.72
C ASP A 940 -42.00 -19.33 45.56
N LEU A 941 -41.14 -20.08 46.26
CA LEU A 941 -39.67 -19.92 46.20
C LEU A 941 -39.06 -20.34 44.86
N ASN A 942 -39.65 -21.32 44.17
CA ASN A 942 -39.17 -21.87 42.89
C ASN A 942 -39.91 -21.27 41.69
N ARG A 943 -41.06 -20.61 41.91
CA ARG A 943 -41.93 -20.10 40.84
C ARG A 943 -41.22 -19.11 39.91
N ASP A 944 -40.39 -18.22 40.46
CA ASP A 944 -39.59 -17.29 39.65
C ASP A 944 -38.53 -18.03 38.80
N VAL A 945 -37.95 -19.13 39.31
CA VAL A 945 -37.01 -19.98 38.57
C VAL A 945 -37.71 -20.69 37.41
N ILE A 946 -38.92 -21.21 37.63
CA ILE A 946 -39.74 -21.84 36.57
C ILE A 946 -40.05 -20.82 35.46
N LEU A 947 -40.52 -19.63 35.82
CA LEU A 947 -40.87 -18.57 34.87
C LEU A 947 -39.65 -17.97 34.14
N HIS A 948 -38.47 -18.02 34.75
CA HIS A 948 -37.22 -17.65 34.08
C HIS A 948 -36.70 -18.76 33.15
N THR A 949 -36.92 -20.04 33.50
CA THR A 949 -36.39 -21.18 32.76
C THR A 949 -37.23 -21.54 31.53
N VAL A 950 -38.56 -21.50 31.66
CA VAL A 950 -39.49 -22.03 30.66
C VAL A 950 -40.34 -20.92 30.06
N ASN A 951 -40.19 -20.69 28.76
CA ASN A 951 -41.01 -19.78 27.99
C ASN A 951 -42.12 -20.55 27.24
N CYS A 952 -43.37 -20.27 27.62
CA CYS A 952 -44.58 -20.87 27.04
C CYS A 952 -45.22 -20.02 25.93
N ASP A 953 -44.80 -18.77 25.72
CA ASP A 953 -45.37 -17.85 24.72
C ASP A 953 -44.92 -18.19 23.27
N TYR A 954 -43.88 -19.03 23.14
CA TYR A 954 -43.34 -19.44 21.85
C TYR A 954 -44.09 -20.66 21.29
N GLU A 955 -45.24 -20.42 20.64
CA GLU A 955 -46.17 -21.46 20.19
C GLU A 955 -45.75 -22.20 18.89
N ASN A 956 -44.90 -21.61 18.03
CA ASN A 956 -44.64 -22.18 16.70
C ASN A 956 -43.48 -23.21 16.66
N ALA A 957 -43.78 -24.47 16.37
CA ALA A 957 -42.79 -25.48 15.94
C ALA A 957 -42.31 -25.29 14.48
N GLU A 958 -41.66 -24.17 14.17
CA GLU A 958 -41.08 -23.93 12.84
C GLU A 958 -39.77 -24.74 12.61
N PRO A 959 -39.55 -25.32 11.42
CA PRO A 959 -38.27 -25.95 11.07
C PRO A 959 -37.13 -24.92 11.05
N VAL A 960 -35.94 -25.33 11.50
CA VAL A 960 -34.72 -24.47 11.51
C VAL A 960 -34.31 -24.01 10.10
N TYR A 961 -34.69 -24.76 9.07
CA TYR A 961 -34.55 -24.38 7.66
C TYR A 961 -35.81 -23.62 7.19
N PRO A 962 -35.71 -22.41 6.60
CA PRO A 962 -36.86 -21.56 6.28
C PRO A 962 -37.62 -22.05 5.03
N ILE A 963 -38.28 -23.21 5.13
CA ILE A 963 -38.89 -23.94 4.02
C ILE A 963 -39.93 -23.11 3.25
N ALA A 964 -40.75 -22.32 3.95
CA ALA A 964 -41.75 -21.47 3.31
C ALA A 964 -41.13 -20.35 2.45
N PHE A 965 -39.93 -19.87 2.82
CA PHE A 965 -39.18 -18.92 2.01
C PHE A 965 -38.53 -19.62 0.80
N GLU A 966 -37.85 -20.76 1.01
CA GLU A 966 -37.26 -21.56 -0.07
C GLU A 966 -38.33 -21.94 -1.12
N ASP A 967 -39.51 -22.38 -0.69
CA ASP A 967 -40.64 -22.67 -1.60
C ASP A 967 -41.04 -21.43 -2.42
N SER A 968 -41.04 -20.23 -1.81
CA SER A 968 -41.43 -18.98 -2.49
C SER A 968 -40.42 -18.52 -3.57
N VAL A 969 -39.12 -18.81 -3.37
CA VAL A 969 -38.07 -18.46 -4.33
C VAL A 969 -37.85 -19.57 -5.36
N SER A 970 -37.97 -20.84 -4.95
CA SER A 970 -37.59 -22.02 -5.73
C SER A 970 -38.74 -22.82 -6.32
N ALA A 971 -40.01 -22.57 -6.00
CA ALA A 971 -41.13 -23.21 -6.72
C ALA A 971 -41.21 -22.78 -8.20
N LEU A 972 -41.79 -23.67 -9.02
CA LEU A 972 -42.15 -23.42 -10.41
C LEU A 972 -43.11 -22.21 -10.53
N LYS A 973 -42.84 -21.33 -11.50
CA LYS A 973 -43.54 -20.07 -11.77
C LYS A 973 -44.02 -20.00 -13.22
#